data_AF-A0A2E6VN59-F1
#
_entry.id   AF-A0A2E6VN59-F1
#
_cell.length_a   1.000
_cell.length_b   1.000
_cell.length_c   1.000
_cell.angle_alpha   90.00
_cell.angle_beta   90.00
_cell.angle_gamma   90.00
#
_symmetry.space_group_name_H-M   'P 1'
#
loop_
_entity.id
_entity.type
_entity.pdbx_description
1 polymer ?
#
loop_
_entity_poly.entity_id
_entity_poly.type
_entity_poly.pdbx_seq_one_letter_code
_entity_poly.pdbx_strand_id
1 'polypeptide(L)'
;MPRPLTLRFTNPNTGQVHQIKADVVEKLKAEGPEAKETFRHDVNDDKVDLYVDDTGRSRYSTDRHMFHLQIDKSQLSPEEAEALAAAMQSASPNAIELKRDTRFNAVTVRSDLQIEKKDVLGKVFQATRNLGSGAQPLYLNEAGVFSIDGQAPASLADTQQALFRAAESADALPDGTDIFTHSNASLLTKRQVIDQLEAFQTDLAQSGLDRREQAQARASAATLLTDMVASLGNTGAEGQLKKDAFGQLQSLVSHETVGGLKESMIFNLLRIQTGLGPIESMQVDVLRNQIAPATPPYDKWFKDGKTEVNMSLAAGHGEGFYEGITEFLTKRGFKVTEEGGGESWFSSGKPRILTLKKEGPNGEERTFNIHMRNFDGDSFKEINDKKFDIIGYMGHSNLGGNTRNSVENAPSATGEDKLIFLGLCSGKDNVDRVRKAFPEAQLMTTFNSSYFRKKPIPGGGSQFYEGEDAKALTELVNGIMGEQDWSEINANVRDKALGFAHDKTRGNYITPLNARMNARFRDADSDGKADLHDKHFNLDVATVRSEPSGSFEADPIVDAPDTPLNGDIPHLAAGFANTIDLYNPTFRNFHKKGRVLADGYFHGTASDPVVQFETSKVDGETAYLMKVNSAYRHLGEEALRALTMVEYNRHLVNTEPSYPIKDPVKRELLGLITGGASLVYDSGWRDDAVFSAMVKHYNLPEGLKWEHLSQLIEDEKHDYTGSERMADKWLGKMDADTKAELKAKLGPAVG
;
A
#
# COMPACT_ATOMS: atom_id res chain seq x y z
N MET A 1 20.02 -47.81 -18.22
CA MET A 1 19.65 -47.34 -16.87
C MET A 1 20.75 -46.42 -16.37
N PRO A 2 20.44 -45.26 -15.79
CA PRO A 2 21.47 -44.42 -15.19
C PRO A 2 22.15 -45.19 -14.04
N ARG A 3 23.46 -44.98 -13.87
CA ARG A 3 24.25 -45.66 -12.84
C ARG A 3 23.97 -45.02 -11.47
N PRO A 4 23.92 -45.80 -10.37
CA PRO A 4 23.82 -45.23 -9.03
C PRO A 4 24.98 -44.26 -8.79
N LEU A 5 24.66 -43.11 -8.18
CA LEU A 5 25.62 -42.10 -7.78
C LEU A 5 26.05 -42.34 -6.33
N THR A 6 27.25 -41.89 -5.99
CA THR A 6 27.68 -41.87 -4.59
C THR A 6 27.38 -40.51 -4.01
N LEU A 7 26.46 -40.45 -3.06
CA LEU A 7 26.17 -39.25 -2.28
C LEU A 7 27.09 -39.23 -1.08
N ARG A 8 27.92 -38.20 -0.97
CA ARG A 8 28.75 -37.93 0.18
C ARG A 8 28.16 -36.76 0.93
N PHE A 9 28.05 -36.85 2.24
CA PHE A 9 27.56 -35.73 3.05
C PHE A 9 28.35 -35.62 4.35
N THR A 10 28.44 -34.40 4.87
CA THR A 10 29.17 -34.10 6.09
C THR A 10 28.20 -33.64 7.15
N ASN A 11 28.18 -34.30 8.30
CA ASN A 11 27.42 -33.85 9.46
C ASN A 11 28.01 -32.49 9.91
N PRO A 12 27.26 -31.39 9.82
CA PRO A 12 27.78 -30.06 10.16
C PRO A 12 28.10 -29.92 11.66
N ASN A 13 27.51 -30.74 12.51
CA ASN A 13 27.68 -30.67 13.97
C ASN A 13 28.94 -31.41 14.44
N THR A 14 29.31 -32.51 13.76
CA THR A 14 30.45 -33.35 14.17
C THR A 14 31.64 -33.28 13.20
N GLY A 15 31.43 -32.77 11.99
CA GLY A 15 32.41 -32.80 10.90
C GLY A 15 32.60 -34.19 10.28
N GLN A 16 31.85 -35.20 10.72
CA GLN A 16 31.95 -36.57 10.22
C GLN A 16 31.38 -36.68 8.81
N VAL A 17 32.06 -37.47 7.97
CA VAL A 17 31.74 -37.62 6.55
C VAL A 17 31.17 -39.01 6.30
N HIS A 18 30.00 -39.06 5.66
CA HIS A 18 29.29 -40.29 5.31
C HIS A 18 29.18 -40.43 3.78
N GLN A 19 29.01 -41.66 3.29
CA GLN A 19 28.84 -41.95 1.86
C GLN A 19 27.83 -43.07 1.64
N ILE A 20 26.82 -42.81 0.82
CA ILE A 20 25.76 -43.76 0.47
C ILE A 20 25.56 -43.84 -1.04
N LYS A 21 24.82 -44.85 -1.50
CA LYS A 21 24.41 -44.96 -2.89
C LYS A 21 23.03 -44.34 -3.07
N ALA A 22 22.86 -43.60 -4.15
CA ALA A 22 21.58 -43.06 -4.56
C ALA A 22 21.33 -43.44 -6.01
N ASP A 23 20.17 -44.06 -6.27
CA ASP A 23 19.74 -44.40 -7.61
C ASP A 23 19.24 -43.14 -8.32
N VAL A 24 19.59 -42.96 -9.59
CA VAL A 24 19.06 -41.85 -10.39
C VAL A 24 17.74 -42.33 -10.99
N VAL A 25 16.63 -41.78 -10.54
CA VAL A 25 15.29 -42.11 -11.05
C VAL A 25 15.09 -41.44 -12.40
N GLU A 26 15.34 -40.13 -12.46
CA GLU A 26 15.11 -39.32 -13.65
C GLU A 26 16.15 -38.20 -13.79
N LYS A 27 16.41 -37.80 -15.04
CA LYS A 27 17.20 -36.60 -15.39
C LYS A 27 16.31 -35.63 -16.17
N LEU A 28 16.03 -34.47 -15.59
CA LEU A 28 15.17 -33.44 -16.15
C LEU A 28 16.00 -32.29 -16.73
N LYS A 29 15.45 -31.60 -17.74
CA LYS A 29 15.98 -30.34 -18.26
C LYS A 29 15.28 -29.20 -17.52
N ALA A 30 16.02 -28.29 -16.88
CA ALA A 30 15.48 -27.36 -15.88
C ALA A 30 14.66 -26.17 -16.45
N GLU A 31 14.23 -26.22 -17.72
CA GLU A 31 13.59 -25.10 -18.41
C GLU A 31 12.09 -25.36 -18.61
N GLY A 32 11.27 -25.08 -17.58
CA GLY A 32 9.81 -25.02 -17.70
C GLY A 32 9.07 -25.21 -16.37
N PRO A 33 7.89 -24.58 -16.17
CA PRO A 33 7.03 -24.80 -15.00
C PRO A 33 6.51 -26.25 -14.90
N GLU A 34 6.44 -26.98 -16.02
CA GLU A 34 6.03 -28.40 -16.06
C GLU A 34 6.95 -29.33 -15.26
N ALA A 35 8.25 -28.99 -15.14
CA ALA A 35 9.17 -29.75 -14.30
C ALA A 35 8.71 -29.75 -12.83
N LYS A 36 8.05 -28.68 -12.36
CA LYS A 36 7.56 -28.55 -10.98
C LYS A 36 6.34 -29.41 -10.66
N GLU A 37 5.50 -29.71 -11.66
CA GLU A 37 4.28 -30.51 -11.45
C GLU A 37 4.51 -32.02 -11.55
N THR A 38 5.59 -32.46 -12.19
CA THR A 38 5.98 -33.88 -12.28
C THR A 38 6.62 -34.42 -10.99
N PHE A 39 6.93 -33.54 -10.03
CA PHE A 39 7.50 -33.88 -8.71
C PHE A 39 6.45 -34.41 -7.72
N ARG A 40 5.68 -35.43 -8.11
CA ARG A 40 4.78 -36.13 -7.19
C ARG A 40 5.46 -37.38 -6.63
N HIS A 41 5.82 -37.31 -5.36
CA HIS A 41 6.33 -38.41 -4.54
C HIS A 41 5.24 -39.47 -4.28
N ASP A 42 5.62 -40.75 -4.20
CA ASP A 42 4.78 -41.82 -3.64
C ASP A 42 5.23 -42.12 -2.21
N VAL A 43 4.49 -41.60 -1.21
CA VAL A 43 4.85 -41.67 0.22
C VAL A 43 4.94 -43.09 0.80
N ASN A 44 4.67 -44.12 -0.01
CA ASN A 44 4.60 -45.51 0.43
C ASN A 44 5.75 -46.40 -0.10
N ASP A 45 6.80 -45.84 -0.73
CA ASP A 45 7.82 -46.64 -1.41
C ASP A 45 9.12 -46.92 -0.61
N ASP A 46 9.16 -46.54 0.68
CA ASP A 46 10.29 -46.72 1.61
C ASP A 46 11.63 -46.08 1.16
N LYS A 47 11.59 -45.06 0.30
CA LYS A 47 12.79 -44.35 -0.18
C LYS A 47 12.85 -42.90 0.31
N VAL A 48 14.03 -42.30 0.11
CA VAL A 48 14.32 -40.87 0.30
C VAL A 48 14.59 -40.26 -1.08
N ASP A 49 13.73 -39.34 -1.51
CA ASP A 49 13.80 -38.63 -2.77
C ASP A 49 14.60 -37.32 -2.64
N LEU A 50 15.71 -37.19 -3.36
CA LEU A 50 16.53 -35.98 -3.40
C LEU A 50 16.55 -35.37 -4.81
N TYR A 51 16.28 -34.07 -4.91
CA TYR A 51 16.43 -33.34 -6.16
C TYR A 51 17.71 -32.50 -6.14
N VAL A 52 18.49 -32.66 -7.20
CA VAL A 52 19.85 -32.13 -7.29
C VAL A 52 19.96 -31.28 -8.54
N ASP A 53 20.24 -29.99 -8.38
CA ASP A 53 20.57 -29.10 -9.49
C ASP A 53 22.06 -29.24 -9.83
N ASP A 54 22.33 -29.67 -11.07
CA ASP A 54 23.67 -29.70 -11.64
C ASP A 54 24.02 -28.32 -12.21
N THR A 55 24.58 -27.49 -11.34
CA THR A 55 25.05 -26.15 -11.71
C THR A 55 26.41 -26.15 -12.41
N GLY A 56 26.96 -27.33 -12.73
CA GLY A 56 28.25 -27.50 -13.38
C GLY A 56 28.28 -26.83 -14.77
N ARG A 57 28.82 -25.61 -14.85
CA ARG A 57 29.06 -24.93 -16.13
C ARG A 57 30.03 -25.74 -17.00
N SER A 58 29.50 -26.53 -17.91
CA SER A 58 30.25 -26.92 -19.11
C SER A 58 30.53 -25.64 -19.91
N ARG A 59 31.78 -25.43 -20.37
CA ARG A 59 32.15 -24.28 -21.22
C ARG A 59 31.36 -24.19 -22.54
N TYR A 60 30.54 -25.20 -22.87
CA TYR A 60 29.87 -25.34 -24.15
C TYR A 60 28.35 -25.63 -24.07
N SER A 61 27.71 -25.61 -22.90
CA SER A 61 26.25 -25.75 -22.78
C SER A 61 25.71 -24.90 -21.61
N THR A 62 24.62 -24.18 -21.86
CA THR A 62 23.83 -23.45 -20.85
C THR A 62 22.71 -24.30 -20.26
N ASP A 63 22.58 -25.56 -20.68
CA ASP A 63 21.50 -26.44 -20.23
C ASP A 63 21.71 -26.82 -18.77
N ARG A 64 20.82 -26.35 -17.89
CA ARG A 64 20.76 -26.84 -16.50
C ARG A 64 19.99 -28.15 -16.46
N HIS A 65 20.52 -29.09 -15.67
CA HIS A 65 19.89 -30.37 -15.45
C HIS A 65 19.57 -30.56 -13.98
N MET A 66 18.39 -31.11 -13.71
CA MET A 66 18.04 -31.60 -12.39
C MET A 66 18.05 -33.12 -12.39
N PHE A 67 18.55 -33.71 -11.32
CA PHE A 67 18.51 -35.14 -11.09
C PHE A 67 17.55 -35.44 -9.95
N HIS A 68 16.64 -36.39 -10.17
CA HIS A 68 15.86 -37.02 -9.11
C HIS A 68 16.62 -38.27 -8.66
N LEU A 69 17.03 -38.28 -7.40
CA LEU A 69 17.74 -39.38 -6.78
C LEU A 69 16.84 -40.06 -5.77
N GLN A 70 16.95 -41.39 -5.67
CA GLN A 70 16.31 -42.20 -4.65
C GLN A 70 17.37 -42.90 -3.80
N ILE A 71 17.25 -42.78 -2.48
CA ILE A 71 18.02 -43.56 -1.52
C ILE A 71 17.06 -44.52 -0.84
N ASP A 72 17.38 -45.81 -0.84
CA ASP A 72 16.64 -46.78 -0.05
C ASP A 72 16.91 -46.53 1.44
N LYS A 73 15.85 -46.31 2.25
CA LYS A 73 15.99 -46.02 3.69
C LYS A 73 16.73 -47.12 4.45
N SER A 74 16.64 -48.38 3.98
CA SER A 74 17.37 -49.50 4.59
C SER A 74 18.89 -49.40 4.46
N GLN A 75 19.40 -48.52 3.59
CA GLN A 75 20.82 -48.24 3.42
C GLN A 75 21.37 -47.23 4.43
N LEU A 76 20.50 -46.56 5.20
CA LEU A 76 20.90 -45.56 6.19
C LEU A 76 20.91 -46.18 7.59
N SER A 77 22.07 -46.16 8.24
CA SER A 77 22.10 -46.29 9.69
C SER A 77 21.42 -45.07 10.35
N PRO A 78 20.95 -45.17 11.61
CA PRO A 78 20.34 -44.03 12.31
C PRO A 78 21.25 -42.78 12.36
N GLU A 79 22.56 -43.00 12.51
CA GLU A 79 23.56 -41.93 12.51
C GLU A 79 23.73 -41.27 11.14
N GLU A 80 23.72 -42.07 10.06
CA GLU A 80 23.78 -41.56 8.68
C GLU A 80 22.51 -40.83 8.28
N ALA A 81 21.35 -41.31 8.74
CA ALA A 81 20.07 -40.63 8.59
C ALA A 81 20.08 -39.24 9.25
N GLU A 82 20.56 -39.15 10.49
CA GLU A 82 20.70 -37.89 11.23
C GLU A 82 21.70 -36.94 10.55
N ALA A 83 22.87 -37.46 10.16
CA ALA A 83 23.90 -36.69 9.48
C ALA A 83 23.45 -36.18 8.09
N LEU A 84 22.71 -36.99 7.33
CA LEU A 84 22.17 -36.61 6.03
C LEU A 84 21.15 -35.47 6.19
N ALA A 85 20.24 -35.61 7.16
CA ALA A 85 19.24 -34.59 7.42
C ALA A 85 19.86 -33.28 7.91
N ALA A 86 20.87 -33.33 8.79
CA ALA A 86 21.61 -32.15 9.23
C ALA A 86 22.35 -31.47 8.07
N ALA A 87 22.94 -32.26 7.16
CA ALA A 87 23.60 -31.75 5.96
C ALA A 87 22.61 -31.05 5.02
N MET A 88 21.41 -31.62 4.82
CA MET A 88 20.34 -31.05 3.98
C MET A 88 19.76 -29.75 4.54
N GLN A 89 19.79 -29.56 5.86
CA GLN A 89 19.32 -28.34 6.51
C GLN A 89 20.38 -27.23 6.56
N SER A 90 21.66 -27.59 6.45
CA SER A 90 22.72 -26.60 6.51
C SER A 90 22.72 -25.73 5.25
N ALA A 91 22.90 -24.42 5.41
CA ALA A 91 23.14 -23.50 4.28
C ALA A 91 24.53 -23.69 3.64
N SER A 92 25.30 -24.70 4.09
CA SER A 92 26.65 -24.94 3.61
C SER A 92 26.61 -25.64 2.26
N PRO A 93 27.13 -25.03 1.18
CA PRO A 93 27.14 -25.63 -0.16
C PRO A 93 28.03 -26.89 -0.26
N ASN A 94 28.80 -27.21 0.79
CA ASN A 94 29.68 -28.37 0.85
C ASN A 94 29.12 -29.49 1.74
N ALA A 95 27.93 -29.32 2.32
CA ALA A 95 27.37 -30.31 3.21
C ALA A 95 26.96 -31.60 2.48
N ILE A 96 26.63 -31.50 1.19
CA ILE A 96 26.31 -32.64 0.34
C ILE A 96 27.06 -32.52 -1.00
N GLU A 97 27.77 -33.59 -1.35
CA GLU A 97 28.56 -33.73 -2.57
C GLU A 97 28.11 -34.98 -3.32
N LEU A 98 27.81 -34.87 -4.62
CA LEU A 98 27.68 -36.04 -5.47
C LEU A 98 29.02 -36.37 -6.11
N LYS A 99 29.48 -37.62 -5.94
CA LYS A 99 30.66 -38.12 -6.66
C LYS A 99 30.23 -38.96 -7.86
N ARG A 100 30.56 -38.45 -9.04
CA ARG A 100 30.69 -39.20 -10.29
C ARG A 100 32.12 -39.02 -10.79
N ASP A 101 32.68 -40.03 -11.45
CA ASP A 101 34.07 -40.03 -11.96
C ASP A 101 34.55 -38.62 -12.40
N THR A 102 35.25 -37.96 -11.47
CA THR A 102 36.12 -36.78 -11.56
C THR A 102 35.59 -35.33 -11.71
N ARG A 103 34.29 -34.95 -11.80
CA ARG A 103 33.94 -33.52 -12.09
C ARG A 103 32.67 -32.86 -11.49
N PHE A 104 32.17 -33.27 -10.34
CA PHE A 104 31.09 -32.51 -9.67
C PHE A 104 31.67 -31.71 -8.50
N ASN A 105 31.66 -30.37 -8.61
CA ASN A 105 32.07 -29.46 -7.55
C ASN A 105 30.83 -28.67 -7.13
N ALA A 106 30.32 -28.98 -5.93
CA ALA A 106 29.16 -28.39 -5.27
C ALA A 106 27.81 -28.65 -5.96
N VAL A 107 26.88 -29.22 -5.20
CA VAL A 107 25.51 -29.51 -5.61
C VAL A 107 24.59 -28.69 -4.72
N THR A 108 23.57 -28.05 -5.31
CA THR A 108 22.45 -27.54 -4.50
C THR A 108 21.42 -28.66 -4.40
N VAL A 109 21.29 -29.24 -3.21
CA VAL A 109 20.24 -30.23 -2.92
C VAL A 109 18.99 -29.46 -2.53
N ARG A 110 17.88 -29.74 -3.23
CA ARG A 110 16.54 -29.34 -2.82
C ARG A 110 15.80 -30.63 -2.47
N SER A 111 15.37 -30.75 -1.21
CA SER A 111 14.36 -31.75 -0.86
C SER A 111 13.10 -30.99 -0.49
N ASP A 112 12.06 -31.24 -1.26
CA ASP A 112 10.84 -30.45 -1.23
C ASP A 112 9.89 -30.96 -0.12
N LEU A 113 10.26 -32.02 0.61
CA LEU A 113 9.32 -32.77 1.45
C LEU A 113 9.82 -32.97 2.90
N GLN A 114 9.08 -32.41 3.85
CA GLN A 114 9.27 -32.54 5.30
C GLN A 114 8.78 -33.89 5.87
N ILE A 115 8.03 -34.69 5.11
CA ILE A 115 7.53 -36.01 5.56
C ILE A 115 8.69 -37.00 5.69
N GLU A 116 9.62 -37.02 4.74
CA GLU A 116 10.84 -37.83 4.84
C GLU A 116 11.76 -37.36 5.95
N LYS A 117 11.83 -36.04 6.19
CA LYS A 117 12.53 -35.49 7.36
C LYS A 117 11.95 -36.12 8.63
N LYS A 118 10.64 -36.23 8.79
CA LYS A 118 10.02 -36.80 10.01
C LYS A 118 10.28 -38.31 10.19
N ASP A 119 10.25 -39.09 9.11
CA ASP A 119 10.49 -40.53 9.15
C ASP A 119 11.98 -40.90 9.30
N VAL A 120 12.89 -40.07 8.77
CA VAL A 120 14.35 -40.25 8.86
C VAL A 120 14.91 -39.64 10.17
N LEU A 121 14.28 -38.60 10.75
CA LEU A 121 14.81 -37.84 11.91
C LEU A 121 14.40 -38.34 13.30
N GLY A 122 13.45 -39.26 13.43
CA GLY A 122 12.96 -39.69 14.74
C GLY A 122 12.47 -38.52 15.64
N LYS A 123 12.25 -38.81 16.93
CA LYS A 123 11.64 -37.90 17.93
C LYS A 123 12.48 -36.65 18.31
N VAL A 124 13.57 -36.32 17.60
CA VAL A 124 14.55 -35.33 18.08
C VAL A 124 14.21 -33.87 17.72
N PHE A 125 13.15 -33.62 16.95
CA PHE A 125 12.72 -32.24 16.67
C PHE A 125 11.40 -31.88 17.35
N GLN A 126 11.50 -31.26 18.54
CA GLN A 126 10.48 -30.31 18.97
C GLN A 126 10.71 -29.04 18.15
N ALA A 127 9.95 -28.87 17.06
CA ALA A 127 10.02 -27.71 16.18
C ALA A 127 9.41 -26.46 16.84
N THR A 128 10.03 -25.95 17.91
CA THR A 128 9.77 -24.59 18.39
C THR A 128 10.76 -23.66 17.70
N ARG A 129 10.48 -23.33 16.43
CA ARG A 129 11.20 -22.26 15.73
C ARG A 129 10.65 -20.92 16.22
N ASN A 130 11.53 -20.01 16.66
CA ASN A 130 11.11 -18.64 16.94
C ASN A 130 10.62 -18.00 15.62
N LEU A 131 9.38 -17.53 15.61
CA LEU A 131 8.68 -16.97 14.46
C LEU A 131 8.74 -15.43 14.40
N GLY A 132 9.26 -14.78 15.46
CA GLY A 132 9.31 -13.32 15.56
C GLY A 132 10.68 -12.78 15.95
N SER A 133 10.93 -11.52 15.61
CA SER A 133 12.14 -10.77 15.98
C SER A 133 11.96 -9.86 17.21
N GLY A 134 10.85 -10.03 17.97
CA GLY A 134 10.49 -9.19 19.11
C GLY A 134 11.09 -9.64 20.45
N ALA A 135 10.85 -8.84 21.50
CA ALA A 135 11.29 -9.10 22.88
C ALA A 135 10.70 -10.38 23.48
N GLN A 136 9.56 -10.84 22.95
CA GLN A 136 8.91 -12.10 23.33
C GLN A 136 8.89 -13.06 22.14
N PRO A 137 9.72 -14.11 22.13
CA PRO A 137 9.72 -15.12 21.09
C PRO A 137 8.36 -15.79 20.90
N LEU A 138 7.91 -15.92 19.65
CA LEU A 138 6.68 -16.61 19.27
C LEU A 138 7.01 -18.01 18.75
N TYR A 139 6.23 -19.01 19.17
CA TYR A 139 6.39 -20.39 18.72
C TYR A 139 5.08 -21.01 18.26
N LEU A 140 5.13 -21.83 17.23
CA LEU A 140 4.03 -22.72 16.79
C LEU A 140 4.45 -24.17 17.06
N ASN A 141 3.67 -24.90 17.87
CA ASN A 141 3.98 -26.30 18.19
C ASN A 141 3.26 -27.31 17.27
N GLU A 142 3.61 -28.60 17.42
CA GLU A 142 2.97 -29.70 16.68
C GLU A 142 1.50 -29.97 17.05
N ALA A 143 0.92 -29.24 17.99
CA ALA A 143 -0.50 -29.28 18.31
C ALA A 143 -1.27 -28.11 17.67
N GLY A 144 -0.61 -27.30 16.85
CA GLY A 144 -1.19 -26.13 16.20
C GLY A 144 -1.44 -24.95 17.14
N VAL A 145 -0.76 -24.90 18.28
CA VAL A 145 -0.93 -23.85 19.28
C VAL A 145 0.21 -22.83 19.15
N PHE A 146 -0.15 -21.56 18.99
CA PHE A 146 0.76 -20.44 19.11
C PHE A 146 1.03 -20.14 20.59
N SER A 147 2.29 -19.88 20.93
CA SER A 147 2.74 -19.61 22.30
C SER A 147 3.76 -18.49 22.34
N ILE A 148 3.68 -17.65 23.37
CA ILE A 148 4.60 -16.56 23.64
C ILE A 148 5.59 -17.04 24.70
N ASP A 149 6.89 -16.81 24.51
CA ASP A 149 7.95 -17.26 25.42
C ASP A 149 7.94 -18.78 25.68
N GLY A 150 7.39 -19.54 24.73
CA GLY A 150 7.22 -21.00 24.80
C GLY A 150 6.15 -21.47 25.78
N GLN A 151 5.40 -20.56 26.39
CA GLN A 151 4.29 -20.88 27.29
C GLN A 151 2.99 -21.02 26.50
N ALA A 152 2.38 -22.21 26.57
CA ALA A 152 1.05 -22.40 25.99
C ALA A 152 0.03 -21.48 26.68
N PRO A 153 -0.91 -20.89 25.93
CA PRO A 153 -1.91 -20.01 26.49
C PRO A 153 -2.77 -20.76 27.52
N ALA A 154 -2.97 -20.17 28.70
CA ALA A 154 -3.76 -20.74 29.80
C ALA A 154 -5.20 -20.20 29.82
N SER A 155 -5.48 -19.14 29.07
CA SER A 155 -6.77 -18.46 29.01
C SER A 155 -7.14 -18.07 27.58
N LEU A 156 -8.40 -17.66 27.38
CA LEU A 156 -8.87 -17.09 26.11
C LEU A 156 -8.10 -15.80 25.76
N ALA A 157 -7.80 -14.96 26.76
CA ALA A 157 -7.03 -13.73 26.59
C ALA A 157 -5.57 -14.05 26.19
N ASP A 158 -4.96 -15.06 26.80
CA ASP A 158 -3.60 -15.51 26.43
C ASP A 158 -3.60 -16.04 24.99
N THR A 159 -4.66 -16.76 24.60
CA THR A 159 -4.82 -17.29 23.23
C THR A 159 -4.96 -16.14 22.23
N GLN A 160 -5.80 -15.16 22.54
CA GLN A 160 -5.95 -13.94 21.73
C GLN A 160 -4.61 -13.22 21.57
N GLN A 161 -3.85 -13.05 22.65
CA GLN A 161 -2.54 -12.39 22.60
C GLN A 161 -1.53 -13.18 21.75
N ALA A 162 -1.49 -14.52 21.88
CA ALA A 162 -0.62 -15.36 21.07
C ALA A 162 -0.98 -15.31 19.58
N LEU A 163 -2.28 -15.29 19.25
CA LEU A 163 -2.76 -15.11 17.87
C LEU A 163 -2.44 -13.72 17.33
N PHE A 164 -2.56 -12.68 18.15
CA PHE A 164 -2.19 -11.32 17.79
C PHE A 164 -0.70 -11.24 17.42
N ARG A 165 0.20 -11.74 18.29
CA ARG A 165 1.64 -11.81 17.98
C ARG A 165 1.95 -12.62 16.73
N ALA A 166 1.19 -13.69 16.48
CA ALA A 166 1.34 -14.49 15.26
C ALA A 166 0.93 -13.71 14.01
N ALA A 167 -0.13 -12.91 14.07
CA ALA A 167 -0.54 -12.04 12.98
C ALA A 167 0.47 -10.91 12.74
N GLU A 168 1.00 -10.26 13.79
CA GLU A 168 2.09 -9.28 13.68
C GLU A 168 3.34 -9.90 13.03
N SER A 169 3.68 -11.13 13.42
CA SER A 169 4.81 -11.85 12.85
C SER A 169 4.59 -12.18 11.37
N ALA A 170 3.36 -12.55 10.99
CA ALA A 170 2.98 -12.81 9.61
C ALA A 170 3.04 -11.54 8.73
N ASP A 171 2.60 -10.41 9.29
CA ASP A 171 2.65 -9.09 8.65
C ASP A 171 4.09 -8.65 8.36
N ALA A 172 5.00 -8.84 9.32
CA ALA A 172 6.41 -8.49 9.18
C ALA A 172 7.19 -9.36 8.15
N LEU A 173 6.60 -10.46 7.65
CA LEU A 173 7.25 -11.30 6.65
C LEU A 173 7.22 -10.66 5.25
N PRO A 174 8.30 -10.80 4.46
CA PRO A 174 8.34 -10.29 3.09
C PRO A 174 7.14 -10.75 2.25
N ASP A 175 6.71 -9.91 1.30
CA ASP A 175 5.65 -10.24 0.35
C ASP A 175 5.84 -11.62 -0.29
N GLY A 176 4.75 -12.39 -0.34
CA GLY A 176 4.75 -13.76 -0.86
C GLY A 176 5.30 -14.81 0.11
N THR A 177 5.70 -14.43 1.33
CA THR A 177 6.03 -15.36 2.41
C THR A 177 4.91 -15.39 3.44
N ASP A 178 4.47 -16.60 3.79
CA ASP A 178 3.49 -16.85 4.84
C ASP A 178 4.15 -17.48 6.09
N ILE A 179 3.52 -17.31 7.25
CA ILE A 179 4.03 -17.78 8.54
C ILE A 179 4.18 -19.31 8.62
N PHE A 180 3.37 -20.09 7.88
CA PHE A 180 3.41 -21.55 7.93
C PHE A 180 4.55 -22.13 7.09
N THR A 181 4.81 -21.55 5.91
CA THR A 181 5.99 -21.87 5.10
C THR A 181 7.25 -21.40 5.81
N HIS A 182 7.23 -20.21 6.43
CA HIS A 182 8.37 -19.70 7.21
C HIS A 182 8.70 -20.59 8.42
N SER A 183 7.68 -21.06 9.14
CA SER A 183 7.83 -21.98 10.27
C SER A 183 8.11 -23.43 9.86
N ASN A 184 7.94 -23.77 8.58
CA ASN A 184 7.91 -25.15 8.07
C ASN A 184 6.83 -26.02 8.75
N ALA A 185 5.65 -25.46 9.01
CA ALA A 185 4.55 -26.20 9.62
C ALA A 185 4.11 -27.39 8.76
N SER A 186 4.00 -28.57 9.37
CA SER A 186 3.52 -29.78 8.69
C SER A 186 2.04 -29.67 8.32
N LEU A 187 1.56 -30.50 7.38
CA LEU A 187 0.14 -30.54 7.03
C LEU A 187 -0.77 -30.85 8.23
N LEU A 188 -0.31 -31.73 9.14
CA LEU A 188 -1.02 -32.05 10.38
C LEU A 188 -1.09 -30.82 11.31
N THR A 189 0.03 -30.11 11.46
CA THR A 189 0.08 -28.87 12.27
C THR A 189 -0.84 -27.81 11.70
N LYS A 190 -0.84 -27.62 10.38
CA LYS A 190 -1.74 -26.70 9.68
C LYS A 190 -3.22 -27.06 9.92
N ARG A 191 -3.58 -28.35 9.86
CA ARG A 191 -4.92 -28.84 10.21
C ARG A 191 -5.30 -28.47 11.65
N GLN A 192 -4.43 -28.73 12.61
CA GLN A 192 -4.71 -28.40 14.01
C GLN A 192 -4.85 -26.90 14.23
N VAL A 193 -4.07 -26.05 13.55
CA VAL A 193 -4.23 -24.59 13.63
C VAL A 193 -5.64 -24.18 13.20
N ILE A 194 -6.16 -24.72 12.09
CA ILE A 194 -7.52 -24.44 11.63
C ILE A 194 -8.57 -24.89 12.66
N ASP A 195 -8.40 -26.09 13.23
CA ASP A 195 -9.31 -26.61 14.26
C ASP A 195 -9.28 -25.73 15.53
N GLN A 196 -8.10 -25.26 15.95
CA GLN A 196 -7.92 -24.35 17.08
C GLN A 196 -8.53 -22.97 16.82
N LEU A 197 -8.38 -22.41 15.60
CA LEU A 197 -8.98 -21.14 15.23
C LEU A 197 -10.51 -21.21 15.21
N GLU A 198 -11.09 -22.34 14.79
CA GLU A 198 -12.54 -22.56 14.82
C GLU A 198 -13.09 -22.62 16.26
N ALA A 199 -12.42 -23.39 17.12
CA ALA A 199 -12.76 -23.48 18.53
C ALA A 199 -12.64 -22.11 19.22
N PHE A 200 -11.54 -21.41 18.99
CA PHE A 200 -11.31 -20.06 19.51
C PHE A 200 -12.40 -19.07 19.08
N GLN A 201 -12.80 -19.07 17.80
CA GLN A 201 -13.88 -18.20 17.31
C GLN A 201 -15.23 -18.52 17.98
N THR A 202 -15.51 -19.80 18.25
CA THR A 202 -16.71 -20.23 18.95
C THR A 202 -16.74 -19.72 20.39
N ASP A 203 -15.61 -19.85 21.09
CA ASP A 203 -15.45 -19.37 22.47
C ASP A 203 -15.50 -17.83 22.53
N LEU A 204 -14.88 -17.16 21.55
CA LEU A 204 -14.87 -15.70 21.43
C LEU A 204 -16.29 -15.12 21.35
N ALA A 205 -17.18 -15.75 20.58
CA ALA A 205 -18.57 -15.31 20.44
C ALA A 205 -19.39 -15.41 21.73
N GLN A 206 -18.96 -16.24 22.68
CA GLN A 206 -19.60 -16.42 24.00
C GLN A 206 -18.84 -15.72 25.13
N SER A 207 -17.71 -15.06 24.80
CA SER A 207 -16.84 -14.44 25.78
C SER A 207 -17.41 -13.13 26.34
N GLY A 208 -16.88 -12.71 27.48
CA GLY A 208 -17.13 -11.39 28.07
C GLY A 208 -16.19 -10.29 27.56
N LEU A 209 -15.37 -10.57 26.55
CA LEU A 209 -14.44 -9.59 25.95
C LEU A 209 -15.22 -8.47 25.29
N ASP A 210 -14.63 -7.27 25.25
CA ASP A 210 -15.29 -6.13 24.62
C ASP A 210 -15.29 -6.25 23.08
N ARG A 211 -16.05 -5.36 22.42
CA ARG A 211 -16.19 -5.41 20.96
C ARG A 211 -14.88 -5.19 20.20
N ARG A 212 -13.97 -4.38 20.74
CA ARG A 212 -12.67 -4.08 20.14
C ARG A 212 -11.73 -5.27 20.30
N GLU A 213 -11.67 -5.86 21.48
CA GLU A 213 -10.91 -7.09 21.74
C GLU A 213 -11.38 -8.24 20.83
N GLN A 214 -12.69 -8.41 20.69
CA GLN A 214 -13.24 -9.41 19.78
C GLN A 214 -12.92 -9.12 18.31
N ALA A 215 -12.95 -7.86 17.89
CA ALA A 215 -12.55 -7.48 16.53
C ALA A 215 -11.06 -7.75 16.30
N GLN A 216 -10.20 -7.46 17.28
CA GLN A 216 -8.77 -7.73 17.21
C GLN A 216 -8.50 -9.24 17.06
N ALA A 217 -9.20 -10.06 17.84
CA ALA A 217 -9.12 -11.51 17.75
C ALA A 217 -9.54 -12.03 16.36
N ARG A 218 -10.61 -11.49 15.77
CA ARG A 218 -11.03 -11.84 14.41
C ARG A 218 -10.05 -11.36 13.34
N ALA A 219 -9.44 -10.19 13.52
CA ALA A 219 -8.40 -9.69 12.63
C ALA A 219 -7.18 -10.62 12.60
N SER A 220 -6.70 -11.03 13.77
CA SER A 220 -5.57 -11.95 13.88
C SER A 220 -5.88 -13.32 13.28
N ALA A 221 -7.08 -13.87 13.55
CA ALA A 221 -7.52 -15.11 12.94
C ALA A 221 -7.61 -15.01 11.41
N ALA A 222 -8.12 -13.90 10.87
CA ALA A 222 -8.23 -13.70 9.43
C ALA A 222 -6.85 -13.59 8.74
N THR A 223 -5.88 -12.90 9.35
CA THR A 223 -4.50 -12.85 8.86
C THR A 223 -3.90 -14.26 8.79
N LEU A 224 -4.03 -15.05 9.86
CA LEU A 224 -3.50 -16.42 9.90
C LEU A 224 -4.22 -17.34 8.91
N LEU A 225 -5.53 -17.23 8.74
CA LEU A 225 -6.26 -18.00 7.73
C LEU A 225 -5.85 -17.61 6.30
N THR A 226 -5.55 -16.34 6.05
CA THR A 226 -5.02 -15.87 4.75
C THR A 226 -3.69 -16.53 4.44
N ASP A 227 -2.75 -16.48 5.38
CA ASP A 227 -1.45 -17.15 5.28
C ASP A 227 -1.59 -18.66 5.13
N MET A 228 -2.53 -19.27 5.85
CA MET A 228 -2.84 -20.70 5.75
C MET A 228 -3.25 -21.10 4.34
N VAL A 229 -4.18 -20.36 3.74
CA VAL A 229 -4.66 -20.58 2.37
C VAL A 229 -3.52 -20.38 1.36
N ALA A 230 -2.67 -19.36 1.55
CA ALA A 230 -1.51 -19.12 0.71
C ALA A 230 -0.48 -20.25 0.77
N SER A 231 -0.32 -20.88 1.94
CA SER A 231 0.68 -21.92 2.21
C SER A 231 0.34 -23.32 1.65
N LEU A 232 -0.87 -23.52 1.10
CA LEU A 232 -1.41 -24.83 0.73
C LEU A 232 -1.57 -25.00 -0.78
N GLY A 233 -1.25 -26.21 -1.27
CA GLY A 233 -1.52 -26.63 -2.64
C GLY A 233 -3.03 -26.78 -2.94
N ASN A 234 -3.38 -26.84 -4.22
CA ASN A 234 -4.77 -26.88 -4.69
C ASN A 234 -5.37 -28.29 -4.83
N THR A 235 -4.61 -29.35 -4.53
CA THR A 235 -5.04 -30.74 -4.78
C THR A 235 -4.80 -31.64 -3.57
N GLY A 236 -5.46 -32.81 -3.54
CA GLY A 236 -5.30 -33.79 -2.48
C GLY A 236 -5.70 -33.28 -1.09
N ALA A 237 -5.00 -33.74 -0.06
CA ALA A 237 -5.27 -33.36 1.33
C ALA A 237 -5.01 -31.86 1.60
N GLU A 238 -3.98 -31.28 0.99
CA GLU A 238 -3.72 -29.83 1.05
C GLU A 238 -4.85 -29.03 0.41
N GLY A 239 -5.31 -29.45 -0.77
CA GLY A 239 -6.42 -28.80 -1.45
C GLY A 239 -7.71 -28.82 -0.63
N GLN A 240 -8.00 -29.92 0.09
CA GLN A 240 -9.13 -29.96 1.00
C GLN A 240 -8.93 -29.02 2.19
N LEU A 241 -7.74 -29.06 2.83
CA LEU A 241 -7.43 -28.17 3.95
C LEU A 241 -7.53 -26.69 3.56
N LYS A 242 -7.09 -26.34 2.35
CA LYS A 242 -7.18 -25.00 1.80
C LYS A 242 -8.63 -24.53 1.67
N LYS A 243 -9.52 -25.40 1.22
CA LYS A 243 -10.97 -25.11 1.15
C LYS A 243 -11.57 -24.90 2.52
N ASP A 244 -11.18 -25.71 3.50
CA ASP A 244 -11.64 -25.58 4.87
C ASP A 244 -11.21 -24.22 5.47
N ALA A 245 -9.93 -23.86 5.31
CA ALA A 245 -9.39 -22.56 5.74
C ALA A 245 -10.06 -21.38 5.02
N PHE A 246 -10.24 -21.48 3.71
CA PHE A 246 -10.95 -20.48 2.92
C PHE A 246 -12.41 -20.31 3.37
N GLY A 247 -13.11 -21.42 3.65
CA GLY A 247 -14.48 -21.40 4.14
C GLY A 247 -14.61 -20.69 5.50
N GLN A 248 -13.68 -20.93 6.42
CA GLN A 248 -13.64 -20.20 7.69
C GLN A 248 -13.36 -18.70 7.49
N LEU A 249 -12.41 -18.35 6.62
CA LEU A 249 -12.11 -16.94 6.30
C LEU A 249 -13.30 -16.23 5.66
N GLN A 250 -14.00 -16.89 4.73
CA GLN A 250 -15.23 -16.38 4.13
C GLN A 250 -16.34 -16.19 5.17
N SER A 251 -16.46 -17.11 6.13
CA SER A 251 -17.40 -16.99 7.25
C SER A 251 -17.10 -15.75 8.10
N LEU A 252 -15.83 -15.53 8.46
CA LEU A 252 -15.41 -14.31 9.18
C LEU A 252 -15.81 -13.04 8.43
N VAL A 253 -15.47 -12.95 7.14
CA VAL A 253 -15.84 -11.79 6.29
C VAL A 253 -17.34 -11.54 6.27
N SER A 254 -18.15 -12.60 6.19
CA SER A 254 -19.60 -12.49 6.07
C SER A 254 -20.28 -11.99 7.35
N HIS A 255 -19.65 -12.22 8.51
CA HIS A 255 -20.17 -11.81 9.82
C HIS A 255 -19.47 -10.58 10.41
N GLU A 256 -18.42 -10.07 9.76
CA GLU A 256 -17.70 -8.89 10.26
C GLU A 256 -18.56 -7.62 10.14
N THR A 257 -18.55 -6.83 11.21
CA THR A 257 -19.34 -5.60 11.35
C THR A 257 -18.47 -4.34 11.41
N VAL A 258 -17.17 -4.49 11.72
CA VAL A 258 -16.19 -3.41 11.65
C VAL A 258 -15.80 -3.20 10.19
N GLY A 259 -16.23 -2.08 9.61
CA GLY A 259 -16.08 -1.80 8.18
C GLY A 259 -14.64 -1.88 7.65
N GLY A 260 -13.68 -1.22 8.32
CA GLY A 260 -12.26 -1.25 7.93
C GLY A 260 -11.67 -2.67 7.99
N LEU A 261 -11.98 -3.41 9.05
CA LEU A 261 -11.53 -4.80 9.21
C LEU A 261 -12.10 -5.70 8.10
N LYS A 262 -13.41 -5.59 7.83
CA LYS A 262 -14.05 -6.34 6.75
C LYS A 262 -13.40 -6.04 5.40
N GLU A 263 -13.08 -4.78 5.14
CA GLU A 263 -12.39 -4.37 3.93
C GLU A 263 -10.98 -4.97 3.82
N SER A 264 -10.20 -4.93 4.91
CA SER A 264 -8.88 -5.58 4.99
C SER A 264 -8.97 -7.09 4.74
N MET A 265 -9.92 -7.79 5.34
CA MET A 265 -10.12 -9.23 5.11
C MET A 265 -10.43 -9.54 3.63
N ILE A 266 -11.31 -8.76 3.00
CA ILE A 266 -11.64 -8.93 1.57
C ILE A 266 -10.42 -8.61 0.70
N PHE A 267 -9.64 -7.59 1.05
CA PHE A 267 -8.44 -7.24 0.31
C PHE A 267 -7.35 -8.32 0.43
N ASN A 268 -7.18 -8.92 1.60
CA ASN A 268 -6.29 -10.07 1.81
C ASN A 268 -6.68 -11.28 0.93
N LEU A 269 -7.97 -11.57 0.81
CA LEU A 269 -8.48 -12.58 -0.13
C LEU A 269 -8.13 -12.24 -1.59
N LEU A 270 -8.20 -10.97 -1.99
CA LEU A 270 -7.78 -10.52 -3.32
C LEU A 270 -6.28 -10.72 -3.57
N ARG A 271 -5.43 -10.53 -2.54
CA ARG A 271 -3.97 -10.74 -2.67
C ARG A 271 -3.63 -12.18 -3.01
N ILE A 272 -4.34 -13.14 -2.41
CA ILE A 272 -4.10 -14.58 -2.59
C ILE A 272 -4.92 -15.21 -3.72
N GLN A 273 -5.78 -14.44 -4.40
CA GLN A 273 -6.77 -14.95 -5.36
C GLN A 273 -6.14 -15.78 -6.49
N THR A 274 -4.96 -15.38 -6.99
CA THR A 274 -4.25 -16.10 -8.08
C THR A 274 -3.79 -17.50 -7.68
N GLY A 275 -3.67 -17.78 -6.37
CA GLY A 275 -3.34 -19.09 -5.84
C GLY A 275 -4.56 -19.98 -5.59
N LEU A 276 -5.79 -19.48 -5.73
CA LEU A 276 -7.03 -20.21 -5.42
C LEU A 276 -7.50 -21.11 -6.58
N GLY A 277 -8.36 -22.07 -6.24
CA GLY A 277 -9.14 -22.81 -7.24
C GLY A 277 -10.20 -21.93 -7.92
N PRO A 278 -10.79 -22.36 -9.05
CA PRO A 278 -11.77 -21.55 -9.78
C PRO A 278 -13.01 -21.17 -8.98
N ILE A 279 -13.51 -22.08 -8.13
CA ILE A 279 -14.72 -21.84 -7.32
C ILE A 279 -14.44 -20.77 -6.26
N GLU A 280 -13.34 -20.93 -5.52
CA GLU A 280 -12.95 -20.00 -4.47
C GLU A 280 -12.59 -18.63 -5.07
N SER A 281 -11.93 -18.60 -6.24
CA SER A 281 -11.66 -17.36 -6.98
C SER A 281 -12.95 -16.61 -7.35
N MET A 282 -13.99 -17.30 -7.81
CA MET A 282 -15.29 -16.67 -8.09
C MET A 282 -15.95 -16.12 -6.82
N GLN A 283 -15.79 -16.80 -5.68
CA GLN A 283 -16.30 -16.31 -4.40
C GLN A 283 -15.57 -15.03 -3.96
N VAL A 284 -14.26 -14.94 -4.19
CA VAL A 284 -13.49 -13.70 -3.97
C VAL A 284 -14.01 -12.57 -4.85
N ASP A 285 -14.37 -12.81 -6.11
CA ASP A 285 -14.95 -11.79 -6.97
C ASP A 285 -16.31 -11.27 -6.45
N VAL A 286 -17.13 -12.14 -5.85
CA VAL A 286 -18.38 -11.73 -5.19
C VAL A 286 -18.09 -10.85 -3.97
N LEU A 287 -17.11 -11.23 -3.13
CA LEU A 287 -16.73 -10.44 -1.95
C LEU A 287 -16.10 -9.09 -2.34
N ARG A 288 -15.30 -9.06 -3.41
CA ARG A 288 -14.71 -7.84 -3.97
C ARG A 288 -15.74 -6.75 -4.20
N ASN A 289 -16.92 -7.11 -4.70
CA ASN A 289 -17.99 -6.14 -4.99
C ASN A 289 -18.47 -5.37 -3.74
N GLN A 290 -18.18 -5.85 -2.52
CA GLN A 290 -18.52 -5.13 -1.29
C GLN A 290 -17.59 -3.95 -1.00
N ILE A 291 -16.35 -3.97 -1.49
CA ILE A 291 -15.34 -2.91 -1.27
C ILE A 291 -14.96 -2.16 -2.56
N ALA A 292 -15.18 -2.82 -3.69
CA ALA A 292 -14.86 -2.37 -5.03
C ALA A 292 -16.02 -2.75 -5.97
N PRO A 293 -17.21 -2.15 -5.78
CA PRO A 293 -18.40 -2.48 -6.55
C PRO A 293 -18.15 -2.32 -8.04
N ALA A 294 -18.73 -3.24 -8.84
CA ALA A 294 -18.58 -3.23 -10.29
C ALA A 294 -19.32 -2.08 -10.97
N THR A 295 -20.34 -1.51 -10.33
CA THR A 295 -21.15 -0.41 -10.86
C THR A 295 -21.27 0.73 -9.84
N PRO A 296 -21.61 1.95 -10.29
CA PRO A 296 -22.21 2.94 -9.41
C PRO A 296 -23.49 2.41 -8.71
N PRO A 297 -24.00 3.10 -7.67
CA PRO A 297 -25.18 2.68 -6.88
C PRO A 297 -26.53 2.73 -7.64
N TYR A 298 -26.61 2.18 -8.85
CA TYR A 298 -27.79 2.21 -9.71
C TYR A 298 -29.05 1.61 -9.06
N ASP A 299 -28.90 0.50 -8.34
CA ASP A 299 -29.99 -0.15 -7.60
C ASP A 299 -30.68 0.78 -6.57
N LYS A 300 -29.99 1.85 -6.19
CA LYS A 300 -30.47 2.88 -5.26
C LYS A 300 -30.97 4.10 -6.02
N TRP A 301 -30.19 4.58 -6.99
CA TRP A 301 -30.47 5.80 -7.73
C TRP A 301 -31.66 5.68 -8.68
N PHE A 302 -31.89 4.49 -9.25
CA PHE A 302 -32.97 4.21 -10.19
C PHE A 302 -34.07 3.30 -9.61
N LYS A 303 -34.04 3.08 -8.29
CA LYS A 303 -35.04 2.30 -7.57
C LYS A 303 -36.45 2.83 -7.82
N ASP A 304 -37.43 1.94 -7.86
CA ASP A 304 -38.86 2.26 -7.97
C ASP A 304 -39.21 3.11 -9.22
N GLY A 305 -38.40 3.00 -10.29
CA GLY A 305 -38.60 3.72 -11.54
C GLY A 305 -38.13 5.17 -11.52
N LYS A 306 -37.32 5.58 -10.52
CA LYS A 306 -36.64 6.88 -10.54
C LYS A 306 -35.74 6.95 -11.78
N THR A 307 -35.80 8.05 -12.52
CA THR A 307 -34.96 8.28 -13.72
C THR A 307 -34.07 9.51 -13.60
N GLU A 308 -34.01 10.09 -12.40
CA GLU A 308 -33.26 11.31 -12.11
C GLU A 308 -32.04 11.03 -11.24
N VAL A 309 -30.88 11.54 -11.64
CA VAL A 309 -29.65 11.56 -10.84
C VAL A 309 -29.27 13.00 -10.57
N ASN A 310 -29.03 13.34 -9.31
CA ASN A 310 -28.67 14.70 -8.90
C ASN A 310 -27.23 14.76 -8.36
N MET A 311 -26.47 15.73 -8.83
CA MET A 311 -25.10 16.00 -8.40
C MET A 311 -25.01 17.38 -7.74
N SER A 312 -24.36 17.48 -6.59
CA SER A 312 -23.89 18.74 -6.02
C SER A 312 -22.45 18.96 -6.48
N LEU A 313 -22.18 19.98 -7.30
CA LEU A 313 -20.83 20.26 -7.82
C LEU A 313 -20.32 21.60 -7.30
N ALA A 314 -19.30 21.53 -6.44
CA ALA A 314 -18.51 22.67 -6.01
C ALA A 314 -17.44 23.00 -7.06
N ALA A 315 -17.54 24.17 -7.69
CA ALA A 315 -16.53 24.68 -8.60
C ALA A 315 -15.54 25.60 -7.86
N GLY A 316 -14.25 25.33 -8.04
CA GLY A 316 -13.17 26.08 -7.39
C GLY A 316 -13.16 27.57 -7.72
N HIS A 317 -12.51 28.34 -6.86
CA HIS A 317 -12.27 29.77 -7.08
C HIS A 317 -11.06 30.02 -7.98
N GLY A 318 -11.03 31.22 -8.57
CA GLY A 318 -9.97 31.63 -9.48
C GLY A 318 -10.14 31.03 -10.87
N GLU A 319 -9.49 31.65 -11.84
CA GLU A 319 -9.40 31.16 -13.23
C GLU A 319 -10.75 30.81 -13.89
N GLY A 320 -11.87 31.36 -13.43
CA GLY A 320 -13.20 31.22 -14.01
C GLY A 320 -13.70 29.77 -14.14
N PHE A 321 -13.42 28.90 -13.16
CA PHE A 321 -13.87 27.50 -13.19
C PHE A 321 -15.39 27.36 -13.30
N TYR A 322 -16.16 28.11 -12.49
CA TYR A 322 -17.61 28.01 -12.49
C TYR A 322 -18.21 28.30 -13.87
N GLU A 323 -17.84 29.43 -14.47
CA GLU A 323 -18.29 29.87 -15.78
C GLU A 323 -17.78 28.95 -16.89
N GLY A 324 -16.52 28.53 -16.78
CA GLY A 324 -15.89 27.65 -17.74
C GLY A 324 -16.47 26.24 -17.76
N ILE A 325 -16.75 25.64 -16.61
CA ILE A 325 -17.40 24.32 -16.49
C ILE A 325 -18.81 24.39 -17.06
N THR A 326 -19.56 25.44 -16.70
CA THR A 326 -20.88 25.73 -17.27
C THR A 326 -20.86 25.77 -18.80
N GLU A 327 -19.96 26.57 -19.38
CA GLU A 327 -19.81 26.69 -20.84
C GLU A 327 -19.43 25.35 -21.47
N PHE A 328 -18.51 24.63 -20.83
CA PHE A 328 -18.02 23.34 -21.30
C PHE A 328 -19.12 22.26 -21.34
N LEU A 329 -19.94 22.18 -20.29
CA LEU A 329 -21.04 21.23 -20.18
C LEU A 329 -22.21 21.59 -21.10
N THR A 330 -22.51 22.89 -21.25
CA THR A 330 -23.55 23.36 -22.18
C THR A 330 -23.22 22.96 -23.62
N LYS A 331 -21.95 23.05 -24.03
CA LYS A 331 -21.48 22.56 -25.35
C LYS A 331 -21.63 21.04 -25.52
N ARG A 332 -21.89 20.30 -24.45
CA ARG A 332 -22.08 18.83 -24.41
C ARG A 332 -23.54 18.43 -24.21
N GLY A 333 -24.46 19.37 -24.41
CA GLY A 333 -25.90 19.11 -24.43
C GLY A 333 -26.61 19.35 -23.11
N PHE A 334 -25.91 19.75 -22.04
CA PHE A 334 -26.58 20.26 -20.86
C PHE A 334 -27.31 21.57 -21.17
N LYS A 335 -28.46 21.77 -20.57
CA LYS A 335 -29.25 23.00 -20.64
C LYS A 335 -29.30 23.65 -19.26
N VAL A 336 -29.20 24.97 -19.20
CA VAL A 336 -29.50 25.71 -17.98
C VAL A 336 -31.01 25.67 -17.75
N THR A 337 -31.44 25.13 -16.62
CA THR A 337 -32.86 24.97 -16.26
C THR A 337 -33.28 25.85 -15.09
N GLU A 338 -32.32 26.27 -14.26
CA GLU A 338 -32.52 27.27 -13.20
C GLU A 338 -31.33 28.24 -13.21
N GLU A 339 -31.63 29.53 -13.40
CA GLU A 339 -30.66 30.62 -13.23
C GLU A 339 -30.56 31.00 -11.75
N GLY A 340 -29.35 31.16 -11.24
CA GLY A 340 -29.10 31.66 -9.88
C GLY A 340 -29.34 33.16 -9.77
N GLY A 341 -29.81 33.60 -8.60
CA GLY A 341 -29.95 35.02 -8.27
C GLY A 341 -28.68 35.60 -7.62
N GLY A 342 -28.27 36.80 -8.04
CA GLY A 342 -27.21 37.57 -7.39
C GLY A 342 -27.05 38.98 -7.98
N GLU A 343 -26.94 40.00 -7.12
CA GLU A 343 -26.83 41.43 -7.49
C GLU A 343 -25.40 41.90 -7.78
N SER A 344 -24.37 41.08 -7.54
CA SER A 344 -22.99 41.43 -7.92
C SER A 344 -22.77 41.18 -9.42
N TRP A 345 -21.93 41.99 -10.06
CA TRP A 345 -21.54 41.85 -11.48
C TRP A 345 -20.81 40.54 -11.81
N PHE A 346 -20.45 39.75 -10.79
CA PHE A 346 -19.95 38.36 -10.90
C PHE A 346 -21.03 37.29 -10.60
N SER A 347 -22.27 37.67 -10.35
CA SER A 347 -23.33 36.78 -9.82
C SER A 347 -24.71 36.92 -10.47
N SER A 348 -24.93 37.91 -11.33
CA SER A 348 -26.15 37.96 -12.15
C SER A 348 -26.03 36.99 -13.33
N GLY A 349 -26.79 35.88 -13.31
CA GLY A 349 -26.87 34.90 -14.41
C GLY A 349 -25.92 33.71 -14.32
N LYS A 350 -25.62 33.23 -13.10
CA LYS A 350 -24.89 31.96 -12.90
C LYS A 350 -25.88 30.81 -12.84
N PRO A 351 -25.79 29.76 -13.67
CA PRO A 351 -26.77 28.68 -13.65
C PRO A 351 -26.69 27.91 -12.34
N ARG A 352 -27.79 27.86 -11.62
CA ARG A 352 -27.90 27.04 -10.41
C ARG A 352 -28.04 25.56 -10.76
N ILE A 353 -28.71 25.24 -11.87
CA ILE A 353 -28.92 23.86 -12.33
C ILE A 353 -28.63 23.74 -13.83
N LEU A 354 -27.78 22.77 -14.16
CA LEU A 354 -27.54 22.27 -15.51
C LEU A 354 -28.19 20.88 -15.64
N THR A 355 -29.06 20.71 -16.63
CA THR A 355 -29.79 19.45 -16.85
C THR A 355 -29.43 18.83 -18.19
N LEU A 356 -29.11 17.54 -18.19
CA LEU A 356 -28.97 16.72 -19.40
C LEU A 356 -30.08 15.66 -19.42
N LYS A 357 -30.76 15.52 -20.56
CA LYS A 357 -31.74 14.46 -20.81
C LYS A 357 -31.25 13.51 -21.89
N LYS A 358 -31.36 12.21 -21.66
CA LYS A 358 -30.99 11.16 -22.61
C LYS A 358 -31.91 9.95 -22.48
N GLU A 359 -32.02 9.18 -23.56
CA GLU A 359 -32.64 7.86 -23.52
C GLU A 359 -31.72 6.88 -22.75
N GLY A 360 -32.28 6.16 -21.79
CA GLY A 360 -31.63 5.12 -21.02
C GLY A 360 -31.59 3.78 -21.76
N PRO A 361 -30.98 2.74 -21.17
CA PRO A 361 -30.82 1.43 -21.79
C PRO A 361 -32.14 0.72 -22.13
N ASN A 362 -33.27 1.06 -21.48
CA ASN A 362 -34.58 0.45 -21.74
C ASN A 362 -35.54 1.38 -22.50
N GLY A 363 -35.03 2.47 -23.10
CA GLY A 363 -35.82 3.44 -23.88
C GLY A 363 -36.50 4.52 -23.05
N GLU A 364 -36.32 4.53 -21.72
CA GLU A 364 -36.86 5.55 -20.82
C GLU A 364 -36.07 6.87 -20.89
N GLU A 365 -36.73 8.02 -20.73
CA GLU A 365 -36.02 9.29 -20.60
C GLU A 365 -35.42 9.41 -19.18
N ARG A 366 -34.10 9.54 -19.13
CA ARG A 366 -33.34 9.84 -17.92
C ARG A 366 -32.96 11.31 -17.88
N THR A 367 -32.82 11.82 -16.65
CA THR A 367 -32.40 13.19 -16.38
C THR A 367 -31.21 13.21 -15.44
N PHE A 368 -30.16 13.94 -15.80
CA PHE A 368 -29.02 14.21 -14.93
C PHE A 368 -28.98 15.70 -14.60
N ASN A 369 -29.04 16.05 -13.32
CA ASN A 369 -29.01 17.43 -12.84
C ASN A 369 -27.69 17.71 -12.11
N ILE A 370 -26.97 18.74 -12.53
CA ILE A 370 -25.79 19.27 -11.83
C ILE A 370 -26.20 20.57 -11.16
N HIS A 371 -26.25 20.55 -9.83
CA HIS A 371 -26.44 21.73 -9.00
C HIS A 371 -25.08 22.39 -8.77
N MET A 372 -24.86 23.50 -9.47
CA MET A 372 -23.59 24.21 -9.47
C MET A 372 -23.52 25.22 -8.33
N ARG A 373 -22.40 25.24 -7.62
CA ARG A 373 -22.10 26.27 -6.61
C ARG A 373 -20.61 26.64 -6.64
N ASN A 374 -20.29 27.83 -6.13
CA ASN A 374 -18.90 28.13 -5.83
C ASN A 374 -18.45 27.29 -4.62
N PHE A 375 -17.19 26.90 -4.63
CA PHE A 375 -16.52 26.22 -3.54
C PHE A 375 -16.16 27.21 -2.43
N ASP A 376 -16.52 26.93 -1.18
CA ASP A 376 -16.22 27.79 -0.02
C ASP A 376 -15.51 26.98 1.08
N GLY A 377 -14.56 26.12 0.70
CA GLY A 377 -13.91 25.20 1.65
C GLY A 377 -14.82 24.04 2.08
N ASP A 378 -15.88 23.75 1.32
CA ASP A 378 -17.06 23.00 1.79
C ASP A 378 -17.56 21.96 0.77
N SER A 379 -16.69 21.33 -0.04
CA SER A 379 -17.10 20.44 -1.15
C SER A 379 -18.09 19.34 -0.74
N PHE A 380 -17.99 18.83 0.48
CA PHE A 380 -18.81 17.73 1.00
C PHE A 380 -20.04 18.16 1.80
N LYS A 381 -20.41 19.44 1.82
CA LYS A 381 -21.50 19.92 2.69
C LYS A 381 -22.86 19.23 2.49
N GLU A 382 -23.12 18.73 1.28
CA GLU A 382 -24.37 18.08 0.90
C GLU A 382 -24.30 16.54 0.99
N ILE A 383 -23.23 15.96 1.57
CA ILE A 383 -23.02 14.50 1.59
C ILE A 383 -24.12 13.73 2.33
N ASN A 384 -24.80 14.37 3.30
CA ASN A 384 -25.92 13.78 4.03
C ASN A 384 -27.31 14.10 3.41
N ASP A 385 -27.37 14.96 2.40
CA ASP A 385 -28.63 15.33 1.76
C ASP A 385 -29.06 14.20 0.81
N LYS A 386 -30.26 13.65 1.06
CA LYS A 386 -30.86 12.57 0.27
C LYS A 386 -31.23 13.00 -1.15
N LYS A 387 -31.29 14.31 -1.43
CA LYS A 387 -31.54 14.83 -2.78
C LYS A 387 -30.40 14.48 -3.74
N PHE A 388 -29.16 14.51 -3.27
CA PHE A 388 -27.99 14.36 -4.13
C PHE A 388 -27.50 12.91 -4.14
N ASP A 389 -27.36 12.33 -5.31
CA ASP A 389 -26.78 11.00 -5.50
C ASP A 389 -25.25 11.09 -5.59
N ILE A 390 -24.73 12.24 -6.05
CA ILE A 390 -23.30 12.47 -6.32
C ILE A 390 -22.83 13.78 -5.68
N ILE A 391 -21.67 13.73 -5.04
CA ILE A 391 -20.95 14.91 -4.53
C ILE A 391 -19.69 15.13 -5.35
N GLY A 392 -19.53 16.34 -5.88
CA GLY A 392 -18.46 16.67 -6.80
C GLY A 392 -17.65 17.88 -6.41
N TYR A 393 -16.35 17.83 -6.71
CA TYR A 393 -15.48 19.00 -6.71
C TYR A 393 -14.65 19.06 -7.98
N MET A 394 -14.50 20.27 -8.53
CA MET A 394 -13.58 20.56 -9.62
C MET A 394 -12.92 21.92 -9.41
N GLY A 395 -11.60 21.96 -9.34
CA GLY A 395 -10.84 23.19 -9.16
C GLY A 395 -9.39 22.93 -8.81
N HIS A 396 -8.69 23.96 -8.34
CA HIS A 396 -7.34 23.79 -7.80
C HIS A 396 -7.38 22.93 -6.54
N SER A 397 -6.53 21.91 -6.45
CA SER A 397 -6.43 21.10 -5.22
C SER A 397 -5.79 21.84 -4.04
N ASN A 398 -5.02 22.91 -4.32
CA ASN A 398 -4.14 23.58 -3.35
C ASN A 398 -3.22 22.58 -2.63
N LEU A 399 -2.57 21.69 -3.38
CA LEU A 399 -1.77 20.56 -2.86
C LEU A 399 -2.54 19.70 -1.84
N GLY A 400 -3.84 19.49 -2.08
CA GLY A 400 -4.74 18.70 -1.23
C GLY A 400 -5.46 19.51 -0.14
N GLY A 401 -5.03 20.75 0.13
CA GLY A 401 -5.61 21.58 1.19
C GLY A 401 -7.12 21.84 1.03
N ASN A 402 -7.63 21.95 -0.19
CA ASN A 402 -9.07 22.17 -0.42
C ASN A 402 -9.91 20.94 -0.02
N THR A 403 -9.44 19.73 -0.33
CA THR A 403 -10.12 18.50 0.08
C THR A 403 -10.02 18.31 1.59
N ARG A 404 -8.86 18.59 2.19
CA ARG A 404 -8.66 18.57 3.65
C ARG A 404 -9.71 19.43 4.36
N ASN A 405 -9.76 20.73 4.04
CA ASN A 405 -10.70 21.67 4.65
C ASN A 405 -12.15 21.24 4.41
N SER A 406 -12.45 20.69 3.23
CA SER A 406 -13.80 20.19 2.93
C SER A 406 -14.22 19.03 3.81
N VAL A 407 -13.30 18.11 4.15
CA VAL A 407 -13.58 16.99 5.06
C VAL A 407 -13.78 17.51 6.48
N GLU A 408 -12.91 18.42 6.95
CA GLU A 408 -13.01 19.01 8.28
C GLU A 408 -14.33 19.79 8.49
N ASN A 409 -14.84 20.43 7.42
CA ASN A 409 -16.09 21.18 7.44
C ASN A 409 -17.33 20.35 7.06
N ALA A 410 -17.18 19.05 6.79
CA ALA A 410 -18.29 18.20 6.36
C ALA A 410 -19.24 17.86 7.52
N PRO A 411 -20.54 17.68 7.26
CA PRO A 411 -21.42 17.07 8.25
C PRO A 411 -21.01 15.61 8.50
N SER A 412 -21.25 15.11 9.71
CA SER A 412 -21.06 13.69 10.01
C SER A 412 -22.01 12.83 9.15
N ALA A 413 -21.44 11.95 8.32
CA ALA A 413 -22.16 11.05 7.42
C ALA A 413 -21.25 9.86 7.05
N THR A 414 -21.84 8.72 6.68
CA THR A 414 -21.07 7.58 6.14
C THR A 414 -20.83 7.69 4.64
N GLY A 415 -21.66 8.48 3.94
CA GLY A 415 -21.68 8.52 2.47
C GLY A 415 -22.47 7.36 1.84
N GLU A 416 -23.36 6.70 2.60
CA GLU A 416 -24.22 5.62 2.10
C GLU A 416 -24.89 5.98 0.76
N ASP A 417 -24.81 5.06 -0.20
CA ASP A 417 -25.41 5.16 -1.54
C ASP A 417 -24.93 6.39 -2.35
N LYS A 418 -23.82 7.03 -1.96
CA LYS A 418 -23.23 8.18 -2.69
C LYS A 418 -22.08 7.78 -3.58
N LEU A 419 -21.86 8.59 -4.61
CA LEU A 419 -20.60 8.67 -5.33
C LEU A 419 -19.94 10.03 -5.09
N ILE A 420 -18.66 10.02 -4.74
CA ILE A 420 -17.82 11.20 -4.65
C ILE A 420 -16.93 11.29 -5.90
N PHE A 421 -16.99 12.42 -6.60
CA PHE A 421 -16.13 12.75 -7.74
C PHE A 421 -15.21 13.92 -7.40
N LEU A 422 -13.91 13.69 -7.37
CA LEU A 422 -12.91 14.72 -7.08
C LEU A 422 -11.97 14.92 -8.28
N GLY A 423 -12.28 15.91 -9.10
CA GLY A 423 -11.42 16.40 -10.16
C GLY A 423 -10.32 17.30 -9.58
N LEU A 424 -9.17 16.71 -9.31
CA LEU A 424 -8.08 17.35 -8.56
C LEU A 424 -6.77 17.32 -9.35
N CYS A 425 -5.91 18.28 -9.04
CA CYS A 425 -4.53 18.21 -9.53
C CYS A 425 -3.82 16.98 -8.90
N SER A 426 -3.91 16.72 -7.59
CA SER A 426 -3.51 15.42 -7.02
C SER A 426 -4.64 14.94 -6.13
N GLY A 427 -5.22 13.79 -6.45
CA GLY A 427 -6.36 13.23 -5.70
C GLY A 427 -5.99 12.04 -4.83
N LYS A 428 -4.96 11.27 -5.23
CA LYS A 428 -4.53 10.06 -4.53
C LYS A 428 -4.11 10.30 -3.08
N ASP A 429 -3.56 11.46 -2.77
CA ASP A 429 -3.15 11.89 -1.44
C ASP A 429 -4.33 12.13 -0.49
N ASN A 430 -5.54 12.24 -1.03
CA ASN A 430 -6.76 12.46 -0.26
C ASN A 430 -7.64 11.21 -0.13
N VAL A 431 -7.24 10.08 -0.73
CA VAL A 431 -8.04 8.84 -0.75
C VAL A 431 -8.34 8.37 0.68
N ASP A 432 -7.31 8.22 1.52
CA ASP A 432 -7.48 7.76 2.90
C ASP A 432 -8.42 8.67 3.70
N ARG A 433 -8.14 9.97 3.71
CA ARG A 433 -8.92 10.97 4.46
C ARG A 433 -10.39 10.99 4.05
N VAL A 434 -10.67 10.95 2.75
CA VAL A 434 -12.05 10.92 2.22
C VAL A 434 -12.73 9.60 2.56
N ARG A 435 -12.03 8.46 2.48
CA ARG A 435 -12.59 7.14 2.79
C ARG A 435 -12.80 6.93 4.30
N LYS A 436 -11.98 7.52 5.16
CA LYS A 436 -12.22 7.54 6.62
C LYS A 436 -13.43 8.39 6.98
N ALA A 437 -13.60 9.54 6.32
CA ALA A 437 -14.75 10.41 6.54
C ALA A 437 -16.05 9.83 5.98
N PHE A 438 -16.00 9.19 4.80
CA PHE A 438 -17.16 8.65 4.08
C PHE A 438 -16.92 7.19 3.64
N PRO A 439 -16.89 6.24 4.60
CA PRO A 439 -16.50 4.85 4.33
C PRO A 439 -17.43 4.10 3.38
N GLU A 440 -18.68 4.52 3.24
CA GLU A 440 -19.67 3.87 2.38
C GLU A 440 -19.82 4.55 1.01
N ALA A 441 -19.23 5.73 0.82
CA ALA A 441 -19.26 6.42 -0.48
C ALA A 441 -18.30 5.76 -1.47
N GLN A 442 -18.77 5.54 -2.70
CA GLN A 442 -17.85 5.26 -3.81
C GLN A 442 -17.00 6.49 -4.11
N LEU A 443 -15.74 6.32 -4.51
CA LEU A 443 -14.82 7.42 -4.81
C LEU A 443 -14.23 7.29 -6.21
N MET A 444 -14.34 8.37 -7.00
CA MET A 444 -13.58 8.60 -8.21
C MET A 444 -12.71 9.85 -8.03
N THR A 445 -11.40 9.72 -8.16
CA THR A 445 -10.46 10.85 -8.07
C THR A 445 -9.26 10.68 -9.00
N THR A 446 -8.36 11.64 -9.03
CA THR A 446 -7.18 11.63 -9.91
C THR A 446 -5.99 10.92 -9.26
N PHE A 447 -5.25 10.15 -10.05
CA PHE A 447 -4.01 9.50 -9.63
C PHE A 447 -2.82 10.49 -9.70
N ASN A 448 -2.72 11.29 -10.76
CA ASN A 448 -1.75 12.39 -10.92
C ASN A 448 -2.45 13.69 -11.34
N SER A 449 -1.66 14.75 -11.54
CA SER A 449 -1.99 16.05 -12.15
C SER A 449 -3.00 15.97 -13.28
N SER A 450 -4.28 16.27 -13.00
CA SER A 450 -5.22 16.61 -14.06
C SER A 450 -4.89 17.98 -14.66
N TYR A 451 -4.85 18.05 -15.99
CA TYR A 451 -4.53 19.27 -16.72
C TYR A 451 -5.76 19.97 -17.30
N PHE A 452 -5.69 21.29 -17.36
CA PHE A 452 -6.71 22.12 -17.98
C PHE A 452 -6.11 23.31 -18.74
N ARG A 453 -6.96 23.92 -19.56
CA ARG A 453 -6.64 25.05 -20.44
C ARG A 453 -7.50 26.24 -20.08
N LYS A 454 -6.89 27.41 -20.25
CA LYS A 454 -7.48 28.69 -19.94
C LYS A 454 -7.49 29.59 -21.17
N LYS A 455 -8.52 30.43 -21.28
CA LYS A 455 -8.63 31.49 -22.27
C LYS A 455 -8.64 32.84 -21.55
N PRO A 456 -8.08 33.90 -22.15
CA PRO A 456 -8.21 35.25 -21.60
C PRO A 456 -9.69 35.69 -21.64
N ILE A 457 -10.10 36.53 -20.69
CA ILE A 457 -11.44 37.14 -20.67
C ILE A 457 -11.36 38.67 -20.84
N PRO A 458 -12.37 39.30 -21.46
CA PRO A 458 -12.47 40.76 -21.52
C PRO A 458 -12.44 41.36 -20.10
N GLY A 459 -11.61 42.38 -19.88
CA GLY A 459 -11.44 43.00 -18.55
C GLY A 459 -10.25 42.46 -17.74
N GLY A 460 -9.53 41.46 -18.25
CA GLY A 460 -8.34 40.90 -17.62
C GLY A 460 -8.63 39.61 -16.85
N GLY A 461 -7.58 38.78 -16.66
CA GLY A 461 -7.71 37.45 -16.06
C GLY A 461 -7.85 36.32 -17.09
N SER A 462 -8.18 35.13 -16.60
CA SER A 462 -8.33 33.93 -17.43
C SER A 462 -9.49 33.08 -16.95
N GLN A 463 -10.14 32.38 -17.88
CA GLN A 463 -11.25 31.46 -17.62
C GLN A 463 -10.88 30.06 -18.12
N PHE A 464 -11.18 29.04 -17.32
CA PHE A 464 -11.21 27.66 -17.74
C PHE A 464 -12.10 27.51 -18.99
N TYR A 465 -11.71 26.67 -19.93
CA TYR A 465 -12.59 26.32 -21.06
C TYR A 465 -12.52 24.84 -21.48
N GLU A 466 -11.51 24.10 -21.04
CA GLU A 466 -11.32 22.67 -21.33
C GLU A 466 -10.37 22.06 -20.30
N GLY A 467 -10.65 20.85 -19.83
CA GLY A 467 -9.73 20.12 -18.95
C GLY A 467 -10.10 18.64 -18.84
N GLU A 468 -9.17 17.84 -18.34
CA GLU A 468 -9.32 16.39 -18.20
C GLU A 468 -10.48 16.05 -17.26
N ASP A 469 -10.59 16.72 -16.11
CA ASP A 469 -11.68 16.47 -15.14
C ASP A 469 -13.07 16.76 -15.70
N ALA A 470 -13.21 17.81 -16.51
CA ALA A 470 -14.50 18.12 -17.13
C ALA A 470 -14.88 17.06 -18.18
N LYS A 471 -13.89 16.52 -18.89
CA LYS A 471 -14.10 15.40 -19.82
C LYS A 471 -14.39 14.11 -19.07
N ALA A 472 -13.70 13.83 -17.97
CA ALA A 472 -13.93 12.66 -17.13
C ALA A 472 -15.32 12.69 -16.51
N LEU A 473 -15.76 13.86 -16.01
CA LEU A 473 -17.13 14.08 -15.55
C LEU A 473 -18.15 13.81 -16.66
N THR A 474 -17.86 14.25 -17.90
CA THR A 474 -18.75 13.98 -19.05
C THR A 474 -18.89 12.48 -19.31
N GLU A 475 -17.78 11.74 -19.30
CA GLU A 475 -17.81 10.29 -19.51
C GLU A 475 -18.45 9.55 -18.33
N LEU A 476 -18.24 10.00 -17.09
CA LEU A 476 -18.94 9.49 -15.91
C LEU A 476 -20.45 9.69 -16.04
N VAL A 477 -20.91 10.89 -16.41
CA VAL A 477 -22.34 11.17 -16.65
C VAL A 477 -22.88 10.27 -17.76
N ASN A 478 -22.17 10.14 -18.88
CA ASN A 478 -22.60 9.29 -19.99
C ASN A 478 -22.74 7.83 -19.55
N GLY A 479 -21.78 7.32 -18.78
CA GLY A 479 -21.83 5.96 -18.24
C GLY A 479 -22.99 5.75 -17.28
N ILE A 480 -23.22 6.68 -16.35
CA ILE A 480 -24.35 6.64 -15.41
C ILE A 480 -25.69 6.65 -16.15
N MET A 481 -25.83 7.49 -17.16
CA MET A 481 -27.07 7.57 -17.95
C MET A 481 -27.31 6.31 -18.80
N GLY A 482 -26.24 5.59 -19.15
CA GLY A 482 -26.30 4.31 -19.86
C GLY A 482 -26.21 3.07 -18.96
N GLU A 483 -26.19 3.23 -17.62
CA GLU A 483 -25.98 2.13 -16.66
C GLU A 483 -24.71 1.28 -16.90
N GLN A 484 -23.67 1.94 -17.39
CA GLN A 484 -22.38 1.31 -17.66
C GLN A 484 -21.70 0.87 -16.36
N ASP A 485 -21.01 -0.26 -16.39
CA ASP A 485 -20.15 -0.66 -15.28
C ASP A 485 -18.92 0.26 -15.19
N TRP A 486 -18.22 0.20 -14.06
CA TRP A 486 -17.00 0.97 -13.86
C TRP A 486 -15.89 0.60 -14.86
N SER A 487 -15.91 -0.59 -15.46
CA SER A 487 -14.88 -1.02 -16.41
C SER A 487 -15.04 -0.23 -17.71
N GLU A 488 -16.28 -0.11 -18.20
CA GLU A 488 -16.61 0.70 -19.36
C GLU A 488 -16.45 2.20 -19.08
N ILE A 489 -16.89 2.70 -17.91
CA ILE A 489 -16.66 4.09 -17.50
C ILE A 489 -15.16 4.40 -17.50
N ASN A 490 -14.34 3.55 -16.92
CA ASN A 490 -12.89 3.72 -16.86
C ASN A 490 -12.25 3.71 -18.24
N ALA A 491 -12.65 2.79 -19.11
CA ALA A 491 -12.17 2.75 -20.49
C ALA A 491 -12.51 4.05 -21.23
N ASN A 492 -13.76 4.52 -21.11
CA ASN A 492 -14.21 5.77 -21.72
C ASN A 492 -13.44 6.99 -21.21
N VAL A 493 -13.27 7.12 -19.90
CA VAL A 493 -12.47 8.19 -19.28
C VAL A 493 -11.03 8.14 -19.77
N ARG A 494 -10.40 6.97 -19.76
CA ARG A 494 -9.02 6.79 -20.23
C ARG A 494 -8.86 7.18 -21.69
N ASP A 495 -9.80 6.79 -22.54
CA ASP A 495 -9.65 6.92 -23.99
C ASP A 495 -10.04 8.34 -24.48
N LYS A 496 -10.97 9.00 -23.79
CA LYS A 496 -11.57 10.28 -24.23
C LYS A 496 -11.27 11.49 -23.33
N ALA A 497 -10.99 11.29 -22.04
CA ALA A 497 -10.75 12.39 -21.11
C ALA A 497 -9.28 12.80 -21.01
N LEU A 498 -8.36 11.83 -21.09
CA LEU A 498 -6.94 12.08 -20.89
C LEU A 498 -6.32 12.94 -21.98
N GLY A 499 -5.56 13.95 -21.54
CA GLY A 499 -4.73 14.79 -22.38
C GLY A 499 -3.42 14.13 -22.79
N PHE A 500 -2.59 14.89 -23.51
CA PHE A 500 -1.36 14.39 -24.13
C PHE A 500 -0.25 14.02 -23.13
N ALA A 501 -0.35 14.46 -21.88
CA ALA A 501 0.71 14.34 -20.88
C ALA A 501 0.63 13.04 -20.06
N HIS A 502 -0.45 12.26 -20.18
CA HIS A 502 -0.62 11.01 -19.44
C HIS A 502 -0.44 9.77 -20.31
N ASP A 503 0.09 8.74 -19.65
CA ASP A 503 0.12 7.40 -20.19
C ASP A 503 -1.31 6.84 -20.29
N LYS A 504 -1.81 6.70 -21.51
CA LYS A 504 -3.13 6.15 -21.79
C LYS A 504 -3.29 4.72 -21.31
N THR A 505 -2.22 3.96 -21.07
CA THR A 505 -2.33 2.57 -20.58
C THR A 505 -2.69 2.52 -19.10
N ARG A 506 -2.15 3.43 -18.29
CA ARG A 506 -2.38 3.49 -16.84
C ARG A 506 -3.61 4.30 -16.47
N GLY A 507 -3.96 5.27 -17.30
CA GLY A 507 -4.98 6.25 -16.97
C GLY A 507 -4.51 7.30 -15.97
N ASN A 508 -5.43 8.20 -15.59
CA ASN A 508 -5.19 9.22 -14.55
C ASN A 508 -6.26 9.22 -13.46
N TYR A 509 -7.18 8.26 -13.45
CA TYR A 509 -8.28 8.23 -12.49
C TYR A 509 -8.24 6.94 -11.67
N ILE A 510 -8.46 7.09 -10.37
CA ILE A 510 -8.69 6.03 -9.41
C ILE A 510 -10.20 5.94 -9.22
N THR A 511 -10.75 4.74 -9.32
CA THR A 511 -12.18 4.44 -9.21
C THR A 511 -12.41 3.26 -8.26
N PRO A 512 -13.65 2.92 -7.93
CA PRO A 512 -13.95 1.78 -7.06
C PRO A 512 -13.34 0.46 -7.56
N LEU A 513 -13.22 0.24 -8.87
CA LEU A 513 -12.61 -0.97 -9.41
C LEU A 513 -11.13 -1.16 -9.05
N ASN A 514 -10.42 -0.07 -8.73
CA ASN A 514 -8.97 -0.07 -8.54
C ASN A 514 -8.57 -0.43 -7.10
N ALA A 515 -9.14 -1.47 -6.50
CA ALA A 515 -8.91 -1.87 -5.09
C ALA A 515 -7.42 -1.90 -4.69
N ARG A 516 -6.56 -2.58 -5.46
CA ARG A 516 -5.12 -2.63 -5.22
C ARG A 516 -4.44 -1.26 -5.30
N MET A 517 -4.94 -0.36 -6.15
CA MET A 517 -4.42 1.02 -6.21
C MET A 517 -4.88 1.84 -5.01
N ASN A 518 -6.16 1.70 -4.60
CA ASN A 518 -6.69 2.36 -3.41
C ASN A 518 -5.88 1.96 -2.18
N ALA A 519 -5.59 0.67 -2.01
CA ALA A 519 -4.81 0.16 -0.89
C ALA A 519 -3.40 0.79 -0.74
N ARG A 520 -2.81 1.36 -1.81
CA ARG A 520 -1.52 2.09 -1.71
C ARG A 520 -1.62 3.41 -0.96
N PHE A 521 -2.82 3.96 -0.89
CA PHE A 521 -3.09 5.30 -0.38
C PHE A 521 -4.14 5.26 0.73
N ARG A 522 -4.29 4.11 1.38
CA ARG A 522 -5.18 3.89 2.51
C ARG A 522 -4.38 3.28 3.65
N ASP A 523 -4.81 3.61 4.86
CA ASP A 523 -4.32 3.11 6.14
C ASP A 523 -5.57 2.95 7.01
N ALA A 524 -6.31 1.86 6.78
CA ALA A 524 -7.68 1.71 7.27
C ALA A 524 -7.77 1.46 8.77
N ASP A 525 -6.69 1.00 9.39
CA ASP A 525 -6.56 0.74 10.83
C ASP A 525 -5.75 1.80 11.59
N SER A 526 -5.15 2.76 10.86
CA SER A 526 -4.36 3.87 11.38
C SER A 526 -3.03 3.45 12.00
N ASP A 527 -2.44 2.33 11.60
CA ASP A 527 -1.12 1.88 12.08
C ASP A 527 0.06 2.57 11.36
N GLY A 528 -0.24 3.33 10.30
CA GLY A 528 0.71 4.10 9.51
C GLY A 528 1.32 3.37 8.33
N LYS A 529 0.99 2.10 8.12
CA LYS A 529 1.36 1.35 6.93
C LYS A 529 0.24 1.46 5.91
N ALA A 530 0.62 1.49 4.63
CA ALA A 530 -0.40 1.42 3.60
C ALA A 530 -1.04 0.02 3.56
N ASP A 531 -2.37 -0.03 3.42
CA ASP A 531 -3.17 -1.24 3.26
C ASP A 531 -2.65 -2.17 2.16
N LEU A 532 -1.79 -1.73 1.23
CA LEU A 532 -1.22 -2.60 0.20
C LEU A 532 -0.34 -3.70 0.81
N HIS A 533 0.47 -3.34 1.81
CA HIS A 533 1.46 -4.23 2.42
C HIS A 533 1.13 -4.59 3.87
N ASP A 534 0.11 -3.99 4.47
CA ASP A 534 -0.43 -4.40 5.77
C ASP A 534 -1.32 -5.66 5.64
N LYS A 535 -0.84 -6.82 6.07
CA LYS A 535 -1.61 -8.08 6.15
C LYS A 535 -2.48 -8.15 7.41
N HIS A 536 -2.21 -7.34 8.43
CA HIS A 536 -2.85 -7.43 9.73
C HIS A 536 -3.49 -6.11 10.17
N PHE A 537 -4.82 -6.05 10.03
CA PHE A 537 -5.61 -4.94 10.55
C PHE A 537 -5.51 -4.84 12.08
N ASN A 538 -4.77 -3.85 12.56
CA ASN A 538 -4.46 -3.62 13.95
C ASN A 538 -5.43 -2.63 14.58
N LEU A 539 -6.28 -3.11 15.48
CA LEU A 539 -7.15 -2.23 16.25
C LEU A 539 -6.45 -1.64 17.46
N ASP A 540 -5.35 -2.24 17.94
CA ASP A 540 -4.60 -1.75 19.10
C ASP A 540 -3.51 -0.75 18.68
N VAL A 541 -3.97 0.41 18.21
CA VAL A 541 -3.11 1.53 17.84
C VAL A 541 -3.10 2.56 18.96
N ALA A 542 -1.92 2.90 19.46
CA ALA A 542 -1.70 3.89 20.50
C ALA A 542 -1.90 5.31 19.95
N THR A 543 -2.78 6.08 20.59
CA THR A 543 -3.00 7.48 20.21
C THR A 543 -1.73 8.29 20.46
N VAL A 544 -1.33 9.06 19.44
CA VAL A 544 -0.20 9.98 19.54
C VAL A 544 -0.73 11.41 19.59
N ARG A 545 -0.39 12.14 20.65
CA ARG A 545 -0.76 13.54 20.78
C ARG A 545 0.33 14.41 20.16
N SER A 546 -0.07 15.29 19.24
CA SER A 546 0.82 16.33 18.73
C SER A 546 1.21 17.31 19.84
N GLU A 547 2.50 17.64 19.93
CA GLU A 547 3.04 18.63 20.86
C GLU A 547 3.75 19.77 20.10
N PRO A 548 2.97 20.76 19.63
CA PRO A 548 3.43 21.95 18.90
C PRO A 548 4.69 22.65 19.43
N SER A 549 4.87 22.72 20.75
CA SER A 549 5.96 23.48 21.40
C SER A 549 7.29 22.74 21.46
N GLY A 550 7.28 21.39 21.39
CA GLY A 550 8.46 20.53 21.47
C GLY A 550 8.64 19.68 20.21
N SER A 551 8.02 20.06 19.09
CA SER A 551 7.82 19.16 17.94
C SER A 551 9.13 18.67 17.32
N PHE A 552 10.24 19.41 17.45
CA PHE A 552 11.56 19.03 16.91
C PHE A 552 12.54 18.50 17.97
N GLU A 553 12.09 18.31 19.21
CA GLU A 553 12.85 17.69 20.28
C GLU A 553 12.47 16.20 20.34
N ALA A 554 13.47 15.32 20.36
CA ALA A 554 13.21 13.90 20.54
C ALA A 554 12.67 13.64 21.95
N ASP A 555 11.64 12.80 22.06
CA ASP A 555 11.17 12.32 23.36
C ASP A 555 12.27 11.43 23.98
N PRO A 556 12.79 11.77 25.18
CA PRO A 556 13.81 10.97 25.86
C PRO A 556 13.31 9.58 26.27
N ILE A 557 11.99 9.35 26.33
CA ILE A 557 11.41 8.04 26.61
C ILE A 557 11.25 7.28 25.29
N VAL A 558 12.26 6.49 24.93
CA VAL A 558 12.23 5.52 23.82
C VAL A 558 11.97 4.11 24.34
N ASP A 559 11.16 3.97 25.39
CA ASP A 559 10.39 2.74 25.59
C ASP A 559 9.09 2.94 24.79
N ALA A 560 9.22 2.94 23.46
CA ALA A 560 8.03 2.92 22.62
C ALA A 560 7.22 1.69 23.04
N PRO A 561 5.91 1.83 23.33
CA PRO A 561 5.10 0.66 23.67
C PRO A 561 5.23 -0.38 22.55
N ASP A 562 5.22 -1.67 22.91
CA ASP A 562 5.11 -2.78 21.95
C ASP A 562 3.89 -2.63 21.02
N THR A 563 2.96 -1.75 21.38
CA THR A 563 1.78 -1.34 20.64
C THR A 563 2.12 -0.38 19.50
N PRO A 564 1.68 -0.65 18.25
CA PRO A 564 1.85 0.27 17.14
C PRO A 564 1.28 1.66 17.42
N LEU A 565 1.97 2.68 16.91
CA LEU A 565 1.62 4.08 17.11
C LEU A 565 0.66 4.54 16.01
N ASN A 566 -0.27 5.45 16.34
CA ASN A 566 -1.16 6.02 15.34
C ASN A 566 -0.39 6.71 14.22
N GLY A 567 -0.59 6.20 13.02
CA GLY A 567 0.14 6.56 11.83
C GLY A 567 -0.61 7.44 10.84
N ASP A 568 -1.76 8.00 11.23
CA ASP A 568 -2.53 8.91 10.37
C ASP A 568 -1.67 10.07 9.84
N ILE A 569 -0.86 10.67 10.72
CA ILE A 569 0.03 11.79 10.37
C ILE A 569 1.19 11.33 9.44
N PRO A 570 1.95 10.26 9.74
CA PRO A 570 2.87 9.64 8.79
C PRO A 570 2.25 9.35 7.42
N HIS A 571 1.06 8.75 7.37
CA HIS A 571 0.39 8.40 6.12
C HIS A 571 0.06 9.64 5.28
N LEU A 572 -0.45 10.69 5.93
CA LEU A 572 -0.68 11.99 5.30
C LEU A 572 0.60 12.63 4.77
N ALA A 573 1.71 12.54 5.50
CA ALA A 573 2.99 13.09 5.07
C ALA A 573 3.56 12.35 3.84
N ALA A 574 3.42 11.02 3.77
CA ALA A 574 3.76 10.24 2.58
C ALA A 574 2.88 10.61 1.38
N GLY A 575 1.57 10.79 1.60
CA GLY A 575 0.63 11.30 0.60
C GLY A 575 1.05 12.65 0.05
N PHE A 576 1.42 13.59 0.92
CA PHE A 576 1.90 14.91 0.53
C PHE A 576 3.21 14.85 -0.27
N ALA A 577 4.16 14.00 0.12
CA ALA A 577 5.39 13.78 -0.62
C ALA A 577 5.12 13.32 -2.06
N ASN A 578 4.13 12.45 -2.28
CA ASN A 578 3.68 12.08 -3.62
C ASN A 578 3.16 13.26 -4.43
N THR A 579 2.42 14.17 -3.80
CA THR A 579 1.89 15.37 -4.46
C THR A 579 3.05 16.28 -4.89
N ILE A 580 4.00 16.60 -4.01
CA ILE A 580 5.17 17.41 -4.40
C ILE A 580 6.02 16.71 -5.47
N ASP A 581 6.24 15.40 -5.34
CA ASP A 581 6.96 14.59 -6.32
C ASP A 581 6.44 14.79 -7.74
N LEU A 582 5.11 14.89 -7.90
CA LEU A 582 4.45 15.11 -9.19
C LEU A 582 4.53 16.54 -9.73
N TYR A 583 4.69 17.54 -8.86
CA TYR A 583 4.72 18.96 -9.27
C TYR A 583 6.12 19.54 -9.39
N ASN A 584 7.10 18.94 -8.73
CA ASN A 584 8.44 19.49 -8.69
C ASN A 584 9.14 19.31 -10.06
N PRO A 585 9.48 20.40 -10.76
CA PRO A 585 10.10 20.32 -12.08
C PRO A 585 11.51 19.74 -12.05
N THR A 586 12.21 19.81 -10.91
CA THR A 586 13.50 19.14 -10.72
C THR A 586 13.32 17.64 -10.75
N PHE A 587 12.30 17.14 -10.04
CA PHE A 587 12.06 15.71 -9.86
C PHE A 587 11.57 15.03 -11.15
N ARG A 588 10.90 15.80 -12.03
CA ARG A 588 10.23 15.34 -13.28
C ARG A 588 10.99 14.31 -14.12
N ASN A 589 12.32 14.38 -14.16
CA ASN A 589 13.13 13.56 -15.07
C ASN A 589 13.61 12.23 -14.48
N PHE A 590 13.44 12.00 -13.17
CA PHE A 590 13.95 10.79 -12.50
C PHE A 590 13.01 10.19 -11.45
N HIS A 591 12.03 10.96 -11.00
CA HIS A 591 11.08 10.54 -10.00
C HIS A 591 10.14 9.44 -10.49
N LYS A 592 9.64 8.63 -9.56
CA LYS A 592 8.93 7.38 -9.84
C LYS A 592 7.40 7.56 -9.94
N LYS A 593 6.93 8.76 -10.32
CA LYS A 593 5.51 9.10 -10.51
C LYS A 593 4.67 9.03 -9.21
N GLY A 594 5.22 9.55 -8.10
CA GLY A 594 4.56 9.55 -6.78
C GLY A 594 4.29 8.13 -6.26
N ARG A 595 5.37 7.42 -5.94
CA ARG A 595 5.41 6.06 -5.37
C ARG A 595 6.06 6.05 -3.98
N VAL A 596 5.82 7.08 -3.19
CA VAL A 596 6.10 7.10 -1.76
C VAL A 596 4.94 6.40 -1.06
N LEU A 597 5.22 5.40 -0.23
CA LEU A 597 4.22 4.66 0.55
C LEU A 597 4.55 4.81 2.03
N ALA A 598 3.53 4.96 2.87
CA ALA A 598 3.71 4.98 4.30
C ALA A 598 4.02 3.57 4.83
N ASP A 599 4.94 3.47 5.76
CA ASP A 599 5.41 2.23 6.37
C ASP A 599 5.58 2.37 7.90
N GLY A 600 4.72 3.22 8.49
CA GLY A 600 4.60 3.41 9.93
C GLY A 600 5.84 4.03 10.59
N TYR A 601 6.17 3.50 11.75
CA TYR A 601 7.25 4.00 12.60
C TYR A 601 8.42 3.02 12.67
N PHE A 602 9.62 3.56 12.91
CA PHE A 602 10.78 2.77 13.31
C PHE A 602 11.28 3.19 14.70
N HIS A 603 11.93 2.26 15.40
CA HIS A 603 12.59 2.54 16.67
C HIS A 603 13.93 3.22 16.41
N GLY A 604 14.00 4.52 16.70
CA GLY A 604 15.19 5.34 16.52
C GLY A 604 15.47 6.19 17.76
N THR A 605 16.63 6.82 17.74
CA THR A 605 17.12 7.74 18.77
C THR A 605 17.08 9.18 18.26
N ALA A 606 17.40 10.14 19.14
CA ALA A 606 17.52 11.56 18.76
C ALA A 606 18.63 11.84 17.72
N SER A 607 19.59 10.92 17.53
CA SER A 607 20.64 11.05 16.52
C SER A 607 20.25 10.47 15.16
N ASP A 608 19.18 9.69 15.10
CA ASP A 608 18.67 9.13 13.85
C ASP A 608 17.79 10.16 13.12
N PRO A 609 17.68 10.08 11.78
CA PRO A 609 16.79 10.95 11.02
C PRO A 609 15.35 10.90 11.54
N VAL A 610 14.63 12.01 11.47
CA VAL A 610 13.20 12.04 11.84
C VAL A 610 12.38 11.18 10.88
N VAL A 611 12.71 11.23 9.59
CA VAL A 611 12.04 10.46 8.54
C VAL A 611 13.10 9.68 7.77
N GLN A 612 12.84 8.40 7.55
CA GLN A 612 13.69 7.53 6.74
C GLN A 612 12.91 7.05 5.51
N PHE A 613 13.63 6.90 4.41
CA PHE A 613 13.11 6.30 3.18
C PHE A 613 13.91 5.05 2.81
N GLU A 614 13.20 3.94 2.58
CA GLU A 614 13.77 2.70 2.08
C GLU A 614 13.34 2.47 0.62
N THR A 615 14.31 2.15 -0.25
CA THR A 615 14.02 1.83 -1.64
C THR A 615 13.53 0.38 -1.73
N SER A 616 12.31 0.18 -2.24
CA SER A 616 11.71 -1.14 -2.42
C SER A 616 11.16 -1.34 -3.84
N LYS A 617 10.69 -2.55 -4.14
CA LYS A 617 9.99 -2.89 -5.39
C LYS A 617 8.53 -3.20 -5.07
N VAL A 618 7.63 -2.38 -5.60
CA VAL A 618 6.17 -2.56 -5.48
C VAL A 618 5.58 -2.66 -6.87
N ASP A 619 4.96 -3.82 -7.15
CA ASP A 619 4.44 -4.19 -8.48
C ASP A 619 5.51 -4.09 -9.57
N GLY A 620 6.73 -4.56 -9.24
CA GLY A 620 7.89 -4.57 -10.16
C GLY A 620 8.54 -3.20 -10.38
N GLU A 621 7.96 -2.12 -9.86
CA GLU A 621 8.48 -0.76 -9.99
C GLU A 621 9.12 -0.28 -8.69
N THR A 622 10.10 0.63 -8.79
CA THR A 622 10.73 1.23 -7.61
C THR A 622 9.72 2.09 -6.85
N ALA A 623 9.66 1.90 -5.54
CA ALA A 623 8.90 2.70 -4.59
C ALA A 623 9.78 3.10 -3.40
N TYR A 624 9.35 4.10 -2.65
CA TYR A 624 10.03 4.54 -1.44
C TYR A 624 9.11 4.32 -0.24
N LEU A 625 9.50 3.45 0.67
CA LEU A 625 8.80 3.21 1.92
C LEU A 625 9.24 4.26 2.93
N MET A 626 8.30 5.07 3.40
CA MET A 626 8.54 6.17 4.33
C MET A 626 8.22 5.71 5.75
N LYS A 627 9.22 5.81 6.64
CA LYS A 627 9.08 5.51 8.07
C LYS A 627 9.38 6.75 8.90
N VAL A 628 8.69 6.89 10.02
CA VAL A 628 8.91 7.99 10.98
C VAL A 628 9.60 7.47 12.23
N ASN A 629 10.58 8.20 12.72
CA ASN A 629 11.26 7.86 13.96
C ASN A 629 10.30 8.03 15.14
N SER A 630 10.07 6.95 15.89
CA SER A 630 9.17 6.93 17.06
C SER A 630 9.57 7.89 18.18
N ALA A 631 10.83 8.34 18.22
CA ALA A 631 11.28 9.41 19.12
C ALA A 631 10.67 10.79 18.79
N TYR A 632 10.10 10.96 17.60
CA TYR A 632 9.47 12.18 17.11
C TYR A 632 7.98 12.00 16.81
N ARG A 633 7.35 10.97 17.40
CA ARG A 633 5.94 10.65 17.18
C ARG A 633 4.99 11.82 17.45
N HIS A 634 5.32 12.69 18.40
CA HIS A 634 4.56 13.88 18.78
C HIS A 634 4.64 15.05 17.78
N LEU A 635 5.29 14.90 16.63
CA LEU A 635 5.28 15.90 15.57
C LEU A 635 3.84 16.20 15.09
N GLY A 636 3.52 17.48 14.93
CA GLY A 636 2.29 17.89 14.24
C GLY A 636 2.37 17.69 12.73
N GLU A 637 1.21 17.59 12.07
CA GLU A 637 1.07 17.35 10.61
C GLU A 637 1.88 18.33 9.76
N GLU A 638 1.85 19.62 10.06
CA GLU A 638 2.65 20.67 9.41
C GLU A 638 4.16 20.46 9.53
N ALA A 639 4.65 20.13 10.73
CA ALA A 639 6.08 19.91 10.97
C ALA A 639 6.57 18.62 10.30
N LEU A 640 5.80 17.53 10.40
CA LEU A 640 6.18 16.27 9.78
C LEU A 640 6.19 16.37 8.26
N ARG A 641 5.19 17.01 7.62
CA ARG A 641 5.20 17.21 6.16
C ARG A 641 6.42 18.00 5.71
N ALA A 642 6.74 19.11 6.38
CA ALA A 642 7.90 19.93 6.03
C ALA A 642 9.21 19.13 6.14
N LEU A 643 9.41 18.40 7.25
CA LEU A 643 10.57 17.54 7.45
C LEU A 643 10.65 16.40 6.42
N THR A 644 9.51 15.76 6.15
CA THR A 644 9.39 14.69 5.16
C THR A 644 9.91 15.15 3.80
N MET A 645 9.59 16.39 3.39
CA MET A 645 10.07 16.90 2.10
C MET A 645 11.59 17.13 2.07
N VAL A 646 12.17 17.64 3.15
CA VAL A 646 13.63 17.81 3.26
C VAL A 646 14.33 16.44 3.21
N GLU A 647 13.85 15.47 4.00
CA GLU A 647 14.44 14.12 4.03
C GLU A 647 14.20 13.36 2.73
N TYR A 648 13.06 13.53 2.07
CA TYR A 648 12.80 12.93 0.77
C TYR A 648 13.77 13.47 -0.29
N ASN A 649 13.99 14.78 -0.33
CA ASN A 649 14.98 15.40 -1.21
C ASN A 649 16.39 14.86 -0.95
N ARG A 650 16.81 14.72 0.32
CA ARG A 650 18.11 14.13 0.69
C ARG A 650 18.20 12.67 0.29
N HIS A 651 17.14 11.88 0.48
CA HIS A 651 17.08 10.50 0.00
C HIS A 651 17.31 10.44 -1.51
N LEU A 652 16.57 11.23 -2.29
CA LEU A 652 16.72 11.27 -3.75
C LEU A 652 18.13 11.68 -4.18
N VAL A 653 18.75 12.67 -3.53
CA VAL A 653 20.15 13.05 -3.80
C VAL A 653 21.10 11.87 -3.63
N ASN A 654 20.86 11.01 -2.64
CA ASN A 654 21.71 9.88 -2.30
C ASN A 654 21.43 8.63 -3.13
N THR A 655 20.19 8.41 -3.57
CA THR A 655 19.76 7.17 -4.22
C THR A 655 19.51 7.29 -5.72
N GLU A 656 19.28 8.48 -6.26
CA GLU A 656 18.98 8.68 -7.68
C GLU A 656 20.21 9.21 -8.44
N PRO A 657 20.89 8.39 -9.26
CA PRO A 657 22.10 8.80 -9.98
C PRO A 657 21.86 9.97 -10.96
N SER A 658 20.63 10.10 -11.46
CA SER A 658 20.18 11.15 -12.36
C SER A 658 19.77 12.45 -11.66
N TYR A 659 19.98 12.57 -10.34
CA TYR A 659 19.68 13.81 -9.63
C TYR A 659 20.43 15.00 -10.25
N PRO A 660 19.73 16.04 -10.74
CA PRO A 660 20.30 17.01 -11.68
C PRO A 660 21.16 18.07 -11.00
N ILE A 661 20.82 18.46 -9.77
CA ILE A 661 21.54 19.52 -9.06
C ILE A 661 22.83 18.93 -8.48
N LYS A 662 23.98 19.51 -8.80
CA LYS A 662 25.28 19.05 -8.30
C LYS A 662 25.83 19.86 -7.12
N ASP A 663 25.43 21.12 -7.02
CA ASP A 663 25.82 22.00 -5.91
C ASP A 663 25.13 21.59 -4.59
N PRO A 664 25.88 21.24 -3.53
CA PRO A 664 25.33 20.80 -2.25
C PRO A 664 24.50 21.87 -1.55
N VAL A 665 24.84 23.15 -1.70
CA VAL A 665 24.05 24.25 -1.14
C VAL A 665 22.69 24.28 -1.83
N LYS A 666 22.67 24.22 -3.16
CA LYS A 666 21.40 24.25 -3.91
C LYS A 666 20.54 23.01 -3.66
N ARG A 667 21.14 21.83 -3.47
CA ARG A 667 20.43 20.60 -3.08
C ARG A 667 19.71 20.77 -1.76
N GLU A 668 20.39 21.32 -0.75
CA GLU A 668 19.81 21.56 0.57
C GLU A 668 18.71 22.62 0.51
N LEU A 669 18.96 23.74 -0.20
CA LEU A 669 17.95 24.78 -0.41
C LEU A 669 16.72 24.25 -1.14
N LEU A 670 16.87 23.34 -2.11
CA LEU A 670 15.72 22.72 -2.77
C LEU A 670 14.88 21.91 -1.77
N GLY A 671 15.51 21.14 -0.88
CA GLY A 671 14.81 20.43 0.19
C GLY A 671 14.01 21.39 1.09
N LEU A 672 14.65 22.48 1.54
CA LEU A 672 13.97 23.51 2.33
C LEU A 672 12.85 24.22 1.56
N ILE A 673 13.00 24.47 0.26
CA ILE A 673 11.95 25.05 -0.59
C ILE A 673 10.76 24.09 -0.68
N THR A 674 11.00 22.79 -0.88
CA THR A 674 9.93 21.79 -0.91
C THR A 674 9.21 21.68 0.43
N GLY A 675 9.94 21.75 1.56
CA GLY A 675 9.37 21.82 2.90
C GLY A 675 8.57 23.11 3.12
N GLY A 676 9.08 24.25 2.68
CA GLY A 676 8.37 25.52 2.75
C GLY A 676 7.10 25.56 1.90
N ALA A 677 7.11 24.93 0.72
CA ALA A 677 5.91 24.77 -0.11
C ALA A 677 4.82 23.99 0.62
N SER A 678 5.20 23.00 1.45
CA SER A 678 4.25 22.28 2.29
C SER A 678 3.56 23.17 3.31
N LEU A 679 4.26 24.17 3.84
CA LEU A 679 3.73 25.12 4.81
C LEU A 679 2.83 26.17 4.13
N VAL A 680 3.29 26.78 3.02
CA VAL A 680 2.52 27.82 2.29
C VAL A 680 1.14 27.32 1.84
N TYR A 681 1.07 26.07 1.38
CA TYR A 681 -0.16 25.51 0.80
C TYR A 681 -0.99 24.70 1.81
N ASP A 682 -0.58 24.67 3.07
CA ASP A 682 -1.37 24.10 4.16
C ASP A 682 -2.42 25.08 4.69
N SER A 683 -3.34 24.59 5.54
CA SER A 683 -4.23 25.42 6.36
C SER A 683 -3.65 25.79 7.74
N GLY A 684 -2.36 25.54 7.96
CA GLY A 684 -1.64 25.91 9.18
C GLY A 684 -1.45 27.43 9.34
N TRP A 685 -1.12 27.85 10.56
CA TRP A 685 -0.85 29.26 10.90
C TRP A 685 0.53 29.47 11.55
N ARG A 686 1.29 28.39 11.77
CA ARG A 686 2.58 28.40 12.51
C ARG A 686 3.79 28.29 11.60
N ASP A 687 3.65 28.60 10.33
CA ASP A 687 4.65 28.29 9.30
C ASP A 687 6.04 28.84 9.63
N ASP A 688 6.13 30.09 10.09
CA ASP A 688 7.39 30.71 10.49
C ASP A 688 8.06 29.97 11.66
N ALA A 689 7.27 29.61 12.68
CA ALA A 689 7.76 28.90 13.85
C ALA A 689 8.23 27.48 13.49
N VAL A 690 7.48 26.79 12.65
CA VAL A 690 7.81 25.44 12.16
C VAL A 690 9.06 25.49 11.29
N PHE A 691 9.15 26.43 10.36
CA PHE A 691 10.29 26.60 9.48
C PHE A 691 11.56 26.95 10.27
N SER A 692 11.47 27.90 11.20
CA SER A 692 12.60 28.31 12.06
C SER A 692 13.09 27.15 12.93
N ALA A 693 12.18 26.37 13.50
CA ALA A 693 12.53 25.19 14.28
C ALA A 693 13.18 24.09 13.41
N MET A 694 12.72 23.91 12.17
CA MET A 694 13.34 23.00 11.20
C MET A 694 14.76 23.44 10.81
N VAL A 695 14.98 24.73 10.53
CA VAL A 695 16.31 25.29 10.25
C VAL A 695 17.26 25.03 11.42
N LYS A 696 16.79 25.25 12.65
CA LYS A 696 17.56 24.96 13.87
C LYS A 696 17.84 23.46 14.03
N HIS A 697 16.84 22.60 13.82
CA HIS A 697 16.96 21.15 13.95
C HIS A 697 18.05 20.58 13.03
N TYR A 698 18.13 21.06 11.78
CA TYR A 698 19.19 20.67 10.85
C TYR A 698 20.52 21.41 11.04
N ASN A 699 20.66 22.20 12.12
CA ASN A 699 21.84 23.01 12.39
C ASN A 699 22.23 23.88 11.18
N LEU A 700 21.26 24.51 10.53
CA LEU A 700 21.47 25.41 9.40
C LEU A 700 21.55 26.87 9.86
N PRO A 701 22.11 27.79 9.05
CA PRO A 701 22.30 29.19 9.44
C PRO A 701 20.99 29.91 9.76
N GLU A 702 20.95 30.68 10.85
CA GLU A 702 19.77 31.45 11.30
C GLU A 702 19.31 32.51 10.28
N GLY A 703 20.18 32.91 9.35
CA GLY A 703 19.83 33.84 8.26
C GLY A 703 18.89 33.24 7.19
N LEU A 704 18.58 31.95 7.25
CA LEU A 704 17.51 31.33 6.47
C LEU A 704 16.14 31.74 7.04
N LYS A 705 15.52 32.76 6.44
CA LYS A 705 14.25 33.33 6.91
C LYS A 705 13.03 32.80 6.17
N TRP A 706 11.97 32.50 6.91
CA TRP A 706 10.66 32.10 6.36
C TRP A 706 10.11 33.16 5.40
N GLU A 707 10.10 34.43 5.80
CA GLU A 707 9.58 35.56 4.99
C GLU A 707 10.18 35.61 3.58
N HIS A 708 11.48 35.32 3.44
CA HIS A 708 12.14 35.33 2.13
C HIS A 708 11.70 34.15 1.26
N LEU A 709 11.46 33.00 1.89
CA LEU A 709 11.07 31.76 1.23
C LEU A 709 9.58 31.78 0.84
N SER A 710 8.69 32.15 1.76
CA SER A 710 7.25 32.22 1.49
C SER A 710 6.94 33.19 0.36
N GLN A 711 7.52 34.40 0.39
CA GLN A 711 7.36 35.36 -0.71
C GLN A 711 7.87 34.79 -2.03
N LEU A 712 9.00 34.08 -2.02
CA LEU A 712 9.54 33.46 -3.24
C LEU A 712 8.60 32.38 -3.80
N ILE A 713 7.99 31.56 -2.95
CA ILE A 713 7.03 30.53 -3.34
C ILE A 713 5.78 31.17 -3.94
N GLU A 714 5.25 32.22 -3.31
CA GLU A 714 4.07 32.96 -3.77
C GLU A 714 4.31 33.69 -5.12
N ASP A 715 5.51 34.23 -5.31
CA ASP A 715 5.92 34.91 -6.54
C ASP A 715 6.05 33.91 -7.71
N GLU A 716 6.57 32.71 -7.45
CA GLU A 716 6.90 31.70 -8.46
C GLU A 716 5.76 30.69 -8.69
N LYS A 717 4.57 31.18 -9.06
CA LYS A 717 3.32 30.41 -9.25
C LYS A 717 3.37 29.20 -10.22
N HIS A 718 4.48 28.99 -10.93
CA HIS A 718 4.69 27.84 -11.84
C HIS A 718 5.83 26.91 -11.42
N ASP A 719 6.54 27.24 -10.35
CA ASP A 719 7.71 26.53 -9.84
C ASP A 719 7.63 26.34 -8.33
N TYR A 720 6.49 26.67 -7.70
CA TYR A 720 6.29 26.80 -6.26
C TYR A 720 6.63 25.57 -5.40
N THR A 721 6.87 24.41 -6.02
CA THR A 721 7.35 23.20 -5.33
C THR A 721 8.87 23.05 -5.35
N GLY A 722 9.60 23.96 -5.99
CA GLY A 722 11.05 24.09 -5.95
C GLY A 722 11.78 23.71 -7.24
N SER A 723 12.80 24.50 -7.58
CA SER A 723 13.79 24.19 -8.60
C SER A 723 15.18 24.70 -8.25
N GLU A 724 16.18 24.29 -9.03
CA GLU A 724 17.51 24.90 -8.96
C GLU A 724 17.45 26.43 -9.16
N ARG A 725 16.58 26.90 -10.06
CA ARG A 725 16.38 28.33 -10.32
C ARG A 725 15.80 29.05 -9.09
N MET A 726 14.88 28.43 -8.36
CA MET A 726 14.39 28.99 -7.09
C MET A 726 15.49 28.99 -6.02
N ALA A 727 16.28 27.92 -5.93
CA ALA A 727 17.43 27.89 -5.03
C ALA A 727 18.42 29.03 -5.34
N ASP A 728 18.69 29.31 -6.61
CA ASP A 728 19.53 30.44 -7.04
C ASP A 728 18.94 31.80 -6.66
N LYS A 729 17.63 31.99 -6.86
CA LYS A 729 16.92 33.21 -6.47
C LYS A 729 16.97 33.42 -4.95
N TRP A 730 16.73 32.36 -4.18
CA TRP A 730 16.75 32.44 -2.73
C TRP A 730 18.16 32.73 -2.22
N LEU A 731 19.17 32.04 -2.75
CA LEU A 731 20.57 32.34 -2.48
C LEU A 731 20.88 33.81 -2.80
N GLY A 732 20.38 34.35 -3.92
CA GLY A 732 20.51 35.77 -4.27
C GLY A 732 20.01 36.74 -3.19
N LYS A 733 18.96 36.39 -2.45
CA LYS A 733 18.35 37.19 -1.37
C LYS A 733 19.10 37.11 -0.03
N MET A 734 20.01 36.14 0.16
CA MET A 734 20.76 35.96 1.42
C MET A 734 21.94 36.93 1.53
N ASP A 735 22.27 37.34 2.76
CA ASP A 735 23.48 38.10 3.05
C ASP A 735 24.76 37.25 2.89
N ALA A 736 25.93 37.90 2.90
CA ALA A 736 27.20 37.24 2.66
C ALA A 736 27.59 36.24 3.76
N ASP A 737 27.24 36.52 5.01
CA ASP A 737 27.60 35.70 6.17
C ASP A 737 26.79 34.40 6.16
N THR A 738 25.48 34.50 5.94
CA THR A 738 24.58 33.35 5.75
C THR A 738 25.05 32.43 4.62
N LYS A 739 25.45 33.00 3.48
CA LYS A 739 26.00 32.25 2.33
C LYS A 739 27.29 31.52 2.68
N ALA A 740 28.19 32.18 3.41
CA ALA A 740 29.46 31.61 3.82
C ALA A 740 29.25 30.46 4.81
N GLU A 741 28.35 30.64 5.79
CA GLU A 741 28.01 29.62 6.78
C GLU A 741 27.35 28.39 6.15
N LEU A 742 26.42 28.57 5.22
CA LEU A 742 25.81 27.47 4.45
C LEU A 742 26.87 26.63 3.73
N LYS A 743 27.79 27.28 3.03
CA LYS A 743 28.89 26.60 2.32
C LYS A 743 29.83 25.87 3.27
N ALA A 744 30.11 26.46 4.43
CA ALA A 744 30.99 25.85 5.43
C ALA A 744 30.36 24.57 6.02
N LYS A 745 29.04 24.56 6.25
CA LYS A 745 28.32 23.40 6.81
C LYS A 745 28.12 22.27 5.80
N LEU A 746 27.85 22.58 4.54
CA LEU A 746 27.48 21.58 3.51
C LEU A 746 28.67 21.08 2.68
N GLY A 747 29.85 21.68 2.85
CA GLY A 747 31.07 21.30 2.14
C GLY A 747 31.14 21.78 0.68
N PRO A 748 32.28 21.57 -0.01
CA PRO A 748 32.43 21.94 -1.42
C PRO A 748 31.59 21.05 -2.33
N ALA A 749 31.22 21.58 -3.50
CA ALA A 749 30.57 20.78 -4.53
C ALA A 749 31.46 19.61 -4.96
N VAL A 750 30.93 18.39 -4.88
CA VAL A 750 31.59 17.20 -5.41
C VAL A 750 31.43 17.25 -6.93
N GLY A 751 32.54 17.41 -7.64
CA GLY A 751 32.62 17.59 -9.09
C GLY A 751 32.20 16.38 -9.91
#